data_AF-A0A9E0MKD6-F1
#
_entry.id   AF-A0A9E0MKD6-F1
#
_cell.length_a   1.000
_cell.length_b   1.000
_cell.length_c   1.000
_cell.angle_alpha   90.00
_cell.angle_beta   90.00
_cell.angle_gamma   90.00
#
_symmetry.space_group_name_H-M   'P 1'
#
loop_
_entity.id
_entity.type
_entity.pdbx_description
1 polymer ?
#
loop_
_entity_poly.entity_id
_entity_poly.type
_entity_poly.pdbx_seq_one_letter_code
_entity_poly.pdbx_strand_id
1 'polypeptide(L)'
;MRWSVASWCSSLVVVLVACDRAGPAAPLLPRDRPGPAAPLPVTTAPLDALERAAPLALTASDGSGLTLTGLTGRATIEGPLAFTELRLDFHNPEDRVREGTFAITLPPGATIARFAMAIGDRWQEAEVVARPLARRAYDDFLHRRQDPALLEQAAGNQFTARVFPIPAAATKHLIVAFSQPLGDRPYTLPLRGLPAIGAVDVAVDVRGADGAVTHHRVRERAWRPDRDVVIAGGGAAAVAAGELVVATVAVPATALPPEPAPPQVMIAIDTSASRALGFAAQVGAAAALIDGLEARHGAALPLRVVAFDQEAQTIYRGPAAGFGGAQTAALVERGAAGASNLAPLLAALAGASPGGQLVLVTDGVWTAGPPLAETTAALGRLGLGRVDVVLTGGLRDASAAAAMTRAGTRAGDVHDLDDGIDAVLAGLGEPVAVDQAVAIAGARWVSPARLTVARPGRPVMIYARVADATRPLEITIGAVGQTVRPIAAPPALVERAVAGAELTDLEARLATAAPTEAEALRAAVIERSIAARVLSSQTSYLVLETEADYARYGIDRARRVVLTLDDAGLRAIQPTNPLPVVPPRPGQEVSLLTPLLEGHDDGVPTDAPPPIEVADDLAVDAPVADERAEPTVASRAPAPSDGSLGLGGGGSGWGTIGVGAAGTLGRGSAGGTGYGVGAGRGGLRGRIARAPTVQIGRPTVVGELHRDIIRRYVRRAMPQLTYCYERALITDQRLRDAVSTRFTISPDGRVSGATAAGLTPDADACLVSVLVGLRFPAVPSGGVVQVTYPLAFHPAGTAPPDLATAPAATGPLIAPPPAPPPPDPDPVATALADGPPALTGTFAEIDRALAAGQVTQAVARARAWQARAPDDVLAWVALGRALEAHREPSQAARAYGSLIELFPGRADLRRHAAERLGHLAAGRDLAVDSLRRAVADRPDHLTGHRLLAYALVRTGDLAGAFDAIVAGVDQPRRDGRFAGGAQVLGEDAGLIGAAWLAAGGPRARVVDALTRRGLTLADGPSTRFVLSWETDGNDVDLHVRDRHGDHAYYSSPALPSGGALYADVTTGYGPECFTIPGAPKAGPYHLAAHYYARGPMGFGMGVLHVIRFDGRRLTLDDRPFVIMNDGAMVDLGQVQ
;
A
#
# COMPACT_ATOMS: atom_id res chain seq x y z
N MET A 1 28.53 66.32 9.12
CA MET A 1 29.71 66.79 9.93
C MET A 1 30.91 65.90 9.58
N ARG A 2 32.15 66.36 9.81
CA ARG A 2 33.43 65.71 9.43
C ARG A 2 33.62 64.37 10.21
N TRP A 3 34.46 63.38 9.85
CA TRP A 3 35.77 63.27 9.16
C TRP A 3 35.76 62.00 8.23
N SER A 4 36.38 61.85 7.04
CA SER A 4 37.77 62.03 6.55
C SER A 4 38.74 60.90 6.99
N VAL A 5 39.55 60.17 6.16
CA VAL A 5 39.88 60.20 4.70
C VAL A 5 40.63 58.90 4.25
N ALA A 6 40.61 58.56 2.93
CA ALA A 6 41.49 57.68 2.06
C ALA A 6 42.09 56.32 2.58
N SER A 7 42.26 55.22 1.80
CA SER A 7 42.41 54.89 0.36
C SER A 7 43.88 54.82 -0.19
N TRP A 8 44.10 53.98 -1.22
CA TRP A 8 45.34 53.67 -2.01
C TRP A 8 46.38 52.69 -1.37
N CYS A 9 47.20 51.90 -2.10
CA CYS A 9 47.09 51.18 -3.41
C CYS A 9 48.32 50.24 -3.65
N SER A 10 48.20 49.23 -4.52
CA SER A 10 49.26 48.59 -5.37
C SER A 10 50.38 47.66 -4.82
N SER A 11 50.33 46.41 -5.32
CA SER A 11 51.35 45.48 -5.89
C SER A 11 52.88 45.74 -5.82
N LEU A 12 53.69 44.68 -5.57
CA LEU A 12 54.65 44.10 -6.55
C LEU A 12 55.25 42.72 -6.15
N VAL A 13 55.92 42.07 -7.11
CA VAL A 13 56.57 40.73 -7.10
C VAL A 13 58.10 40.83 -6.93
N VAL A 14 58.74 39.84 -6.28
CA VAL A 14 60.17 39.49 -6.51
C VAL A 14 60.37 37.96 -6.46
N VAL A 15 61.17 37.43 -7.39
CA VAL A 15 61.67 36.04 -7.48
C VAL A 15 63.17 36.04 -7.23
N LEU A 16 63.73 35.00 -6.59
CA LEU A 16 65.17 34.67 -6.65
C LEU A 16 65.45 33.16 -6.53
N VAL A 17 66.55 32.71 -7.13
CA VAL A 17 66.97 31.31 -7.35
C VAL A 17 68.48 31.19 -7.11
N ALA A 18 68.98 30.11 -6.48
CA ALA A 18 70.17 29.31 -6.91
C ALA A 18 70.87 28.43 -5.82
N CYS A 19 71.14 27.17 -6.20
CA CYS A 19 72.35 26.31 -6.00
C CYS A 19 73.01 26.00 -4.62
N ASP A 20 72.66 24.82 -4.04
CA ASP A 20 73.40 23.51 -4.09
C ASP A 20 74.90 23.36 -3.70
N ARG A 21 75.20 22.44 -2.74
CA ARG A 21 76.33 21.45 -2.77
C ARG A 21 76.39 20.39 -1.61
N ALA A 22 76.09 19.14 -1.95
CA ALA A 22 76.76 17.83 -1.61
C ALA A 22 77.24 17.37 -0.18
N GLY A 23 76.56 16.32 0.35
CA GLY A 23 77.12 15.05 0.91
C GLY A 23 77.61 14.98 2.39
N PRO A 24 77.65 13.79 3.08
CA PRO A 24 77.41 12.40 2.61
C PRO A 24 76.27 11.59 3.33
N ALA A 25 76.04 10.33 2.92
CA ALA A 25 75.09 9.35 3.52
C ALA A 25 75.71 8.52 4.68
N ALA A 26 75.05 7.66 5.47
CA ALA A 26 73.71 6.99 5.49
C ALA A 26 73.36 6.66 6.99
N PRO A 27 72.29 5.91 7.42
CA PRO A 27 71.53 4.85 6.74
C PRO A 27 69.98 4.95 6.84
N LEU A 28 69.31 3.90 6.32
CA LEU A 28 67.86 3.78 6.12
C LEU A 28 67.06 3.58 7.42
N LEU A 29 65.88 4.21 7.49
CA LEU A 29 64.78 3.84 8.40
C LEU A 29 63.53 3.47 7.59
N PRO A 30 62.58 2.67 8.14
CA PRO A 30 61.46 2.12 7.39
C PRO A 30 60.47 3.19 6.92
N ARG A 31 59.74 2.92 5.83
CA ARG A 31 58.66 3.78 5.34
C ARG A 31 57.58 3.94 6.40
N ASP A 32 57.33 5.17 6.83
CA ASP A 32 56.12 5.50 7.58
C ASP A 32 54.87 5.14 6.78
N ARG A 33 53.86 4.64 7.49
CA ARG A 33 52.55 4.34 6.92
C ARG A 33 51.87 5.65 6.50
N PRO A 34 51.14 5.70 5.37
CA PRO A 34 50.30 6.86 5.08
C PRO A 34 49.30 7.06 6.22
N GLY A 35 49.29 8.26 6.79
CA GLY A 35 48.30 8.64 7.81
C GLY A 35 46.88 8.61 7.24
N PRO A 36 45.85 8.53 8.10
CA PRO A 36 44.47 8.55 7.65
C PRO A 36 44.20 9.80 6.83
N ALA A 37 43.65 9.63 5.62
CA ALA A 37 43.29 10.75 4.75
C ALA A 37 42.31 11.68 5.48
N ALA A 38 42.57 12.99 5.40
CA ALA A 38 41.68 13.98 5.99
C ALA A 38 40.28 13.86 5.34
N PRO A 39 39.18 13.89 6.13
CA PRO A 39 37.84 13.81 5.57
C PRO A 39 37.58 15.01 4.66
N LEU A 40 37.22 14.75 3.41
CA LEU A 40 36.76 15.77 2.48
C LEU A 40 35.48 16.42 3.04
N PRO A 41 35.28 17.74 2.83
CA PRO A 41 34.12 18.44 3.35
C PRO A 41 32.83 17.91 2.71
N VAL A 42 31.93 17.36 3.52
CA VAL A 42 30.53 17.12 3.12
C VAL A 42 29.87 18.48 2.98
N THR A 43 29.62 18.91 1.75
CA THR A 43 29.04 20.22 1.45
C THR A 43 27.52 20.21 1.63
N THR A 44 27.01 21.07 2.50
CA THR A 44 25.59 21.39 2.64
C THR A 44 25.15 22.25 1.44
N ALA A 45 24.39 21.67 0.52
CA ALA A 45 23.79 22.42 -0.60
C ALA A 45 22.71 23.39 -0.08
N PRO A 46 22.71 24.67 -0.49
CA PRO A 46 21.93 25.71 0.17
C PRO A 46 20.46 25.73 -0.26
N LEU A 47 19.61 25.00 0.45
CA LEU A 47 18.15 25.22 0.58
C LEU A 47 17.67 24.64 1.93
N ASP A 48 18.19 25.19 3.04
CA ASP A 48 18.04 24.67 4.41
C ASP A 48 16.65 24.92 5.07
N ALA A 49 15.59 25.16 4.30
CA ALA A 49 14.29 25.60 4.84
C ALA A 49 13.04 24.94 4.21
N LEU A 50 13.19 23.88 3.41
CA LEU A 50 12.06 23.00 3.06
C LEU A 50 12.06 21.81 4.03
N GLU A 51 11.09 21.77 4.95
CA GLU A 51 10.81 20.55 5.70
C GLU A 51 10.44 19.45 4.68
N ARG A 52 11.31 18.44 4.55
CA ARG A 52 11.13 17.33 3.61
C ARG A 52 10.41 16.17 4.28
N ALA A 53 9.53 15.52 3.53
CA ALA A 53 8.90 14.28 3.95
C ALA A 53 9.96 13.20 4.17
N ALA A 54 9.77 12.36 5.19
CA ALA A 54 10.67 11.26 5.50
C ALA A 54 10.90 10.39 4.24
N PRO A 55 12.15 10.23 3.76
CA PRO A 55 12.44 9.51 2.52
C PRO A 55 12.18 8.00 2.65
N LEU A 56 12.10 7.47 3.86
CA LEU A 56 11.61 6.13 4.15
C LEU A 56 10.88 6.07 5.50
N ALA A 57 9.92 5.14 5.61
CA ALA A 57 9.19 4.87 6.85
C ALA A 57 8.67 3.42 6.84
N LEU A 58 8.33 2.88 8.01
CA LEU A 58 7.48 1.71 8.15
C LEU A 58 6.29 2.11 9.02
N THR A 59 5.15 2.35 8.38
CA THR A 59 3.94 2.82 9.05
C THR A 59 3.02 1.63 9.28
N ALA A 60 2.60 1.39 10.52
CA ALA A 60 1.65 0.33 10.83
C ALA A 60 0.32 0.56 10.08
N SER A 61 -0.49 -0.49 9.93
CA SER A 61 -1.79 -0.37 9.25
C SER A 61 -2.74 0.61 9.97
N ASP A 62 -2.52 0.89 11.26
CA ASP A 62 -3.22 1.93 12.05
C ASP A 62 -2.73 3.38 11.80
N GLY A 63 -1.83 3.58 10.84
CA GLY A 63 -1.32 4.91 10.47
C GLY A 63 -0.17 5.41 11.33
N SER A 64 0.19 4.74 12.42
CA SER A 64 1.32 5.17 13.26
C SER A 64 2.66 4.56 12.84
N GLY A 65 3.70 5.40 12.79
CA GLY A 65 5.06 4.99 12.41
C GLY A 65 5.73 4.07 13.44
N LEU A 66 6.48 3.08 12.96
CA LEU A 66 7.44 2.32 13.78
C LEU A 66 8.75 3.11 13.95
N THR A 67 9.43 2.88 15.06
CA THR A 67 10.67 3.59 15.37
C THR A 67 11.84 3.00 14.58
N LEU A 68 12.45 3.78 13.68
CA LEU A 68 13.69 3.39 13.00
C LEU A 68 14.86 3.50 14.01
N THR A 69 15.33 2.37 14.52
CA THR A 69 16.38 2.32 15.55
C THR A 69 17.79 2.25 14.95
N GLY A 70 17.92 1.68 13.75
CA GLY A 70 19.20 1.50 13.06
C GLY A 70 19.09 1.66 11.54
N LEU A 71 20.10 2.32 10.95
CA LEU A 71 20.30 2.43 9.51
C LEU A 71 21.76 2.16 9.17
N THR A 72 22.03 1.08 8.42
CA THR A 72 23.35 0.85 7.81
C THR A 72 23.24 1.00 6.30
N GLY A 73 23.97 1.96 5.73
CA GLY A 73 24.03 2.19 4.29
C GLY A 73 25.38 1.80 3.70
N ARG A 74 25.38 1.11 2.57
CA ARG A 74 26.58 0.87 1.75
C ARG A 74 26.28 1.33 0.32
N ALA A 75 27.21 2.02 -0.32
CA ALA A 75 27.07 2.38 -1.72
C ALA A 75 28.40 2.31 -2.47
N THR A 76 28.32 2.05 -3.77
CA THR A 76 29.44 2.21 -4.71
C THR A 76 29.00 3.08 -5.89
N ILE A 77 29.91 3.93 -6.38
CA ILE A 77 29.74 4.81 -7.52
C ILE A 77 30.77 4.41 -8.58
N GLU A 78 30.27 3.94 -9.72
CA GLU A 78 30.99 3.36 -10.84
C GLU A 78 30.67 4.18 -12.10
N GLY A 79 31.45 5.22 -12.35
CA GLY A 79 31.19 6.17 -13.44
C GLY A 79 29.84 6.90 -13.26
N PRO A 80 28.91 6.84 -14.23
CA PRO A 80 27.61 7.50 -14.15
C PRO A 80 26.54 6.67 -13.41
N LEU A 81 26.93 5.52 -12.83
CA LEU A 81 26.04 4.61 -12.11
C LEU A 81 26.39 4.54 -10.62
N ALA A 82 25.39 4.52 -9.76
CA ALA A 82 25.53 4.19 -8.34
C ALA A 82 24.71 2.94 -7.99
N PHE A 83 25.19 2.14 -7.04
CA PHE A 83 24.44 1.07 -6.39
C PHE A 83 24.46 1.32 -4.88
N THR A 84 23.31 1.24 -4.21
CA THR A 84 23.16 1.48 -2.77
C THR A 84 22.38 0.32 -2.14
N GLU A 85 22.87 -0.22 -1.03
CA GLU A 85 22.18 -1.17 -0.16
C GLU A 85 21.97 -0.54 1.22
N LEU A 86 20.72 -0.58 1.70
CA LEU A 86 20.30 -0.11 3.01
C LEU A 86 19.80 -1.29 3.84
N ARG A 87 20.30 -1.41 5.07
CA ARG A 87 19.76 -2.28 6.12
C ARG A 87 19.03 -1.41 7.14
N LEU A 88 17.78 -1.73 7.43
CA LEU A 88 16.86 -0.91 8.21
C LEU A 88 16.28 -1.72 9.38
N ASP A 89 16.35 -1.18 10.58
CA ASP A 89 15.92 -1.83 11.81
C ASP A 89 14.74 -1.04 12.43
N PHE A 90 13.53 -1.58 12.32
CA PHE A 90 12.29 -0.93 12.80
C PHE A 90 11.74 -1.61 14.05
N HIS A 91 11.65 -0.89 15.16
CA HIS A 91 11.09 -1.39 16.41
C HIS A 91 9.57 -1.14 16.51
N ASN A 92 8.84 -2.16 16.93
CA ASN A 92 7.44 -2.07 17.31
C ASN A 92 7.32 -1.84 18.83
N PRO A 93 6.88 -0.65 19.28
CA PRO A 93 6.74 -0.36 20.71
C PRO A 93 5.50 -1.00 21.36
N GLU A 94 4.56 -1.53 20.56
CA GLU A 94 3.31 -2.10 21.07
C GLU A 94 3.48 -3.56 21.51
N ASP A 95 2.69 -3.99 22.49
CA ASP A 95 2.60 -5.35 23.02
C ASP A 95 1.82 -6.34 22.11
N ARG A 96 1.40 -5.91 20.92
CA ARG A 96 0.70 -6.72 19.92
C ARG A 96 1.47 -6.85 18.60
N VAL A 97 1.19 -7.94 17.89
CA VAL A 97 1.62 -8.14 16.50
C VAL A 97 0.90 -7.14 15.58
N ARG A 98 1.61 -6.57 14.62
CA ARG A 98 1.10 -5.57 13.68
C ARG A 98 1.43 -5.95 12.23
N GLU A 99 0.66 -5.37 11.31
CA GLU A 99 1.07 -5.20 9.91
C GLU A 99 1.56 -3.76 9.74
N GLY A 100 2.48 -3.54 8.80
CA GLY A 100 2.83 -2.19 8.36
C GLY A 100 3.11 -2.11 6.86
N THR A 101 2.97 -0.91 6.30
CA THR A 101 3.45 -0.55 4.97
C THR A 101 4.82 0.12 5.12
N PHE A 102 5.86 -0.57 4.67
CA PHE A 102 7.15 0.05 4.39
C PHE A 102 7.01 0.94 3.15
N ALA A 103 7.50 2.16 3.20
CA ALA A 103 7.55 3.07 2.06
C ALA A 103 8.97 3.63 1.93
N ILE A 104 9.46 3.75 0.70
CA ILE A 104 10.71 4.43 0.38
C ILE A 104 10.56 5.22 -0.91
N THR A 105 10.97 6.49 -0.88
CA THR A 105 11.02 7.39 -2.03
C THR A 105 12.44 7.40 -2.56
N LEU A 106 12.68 6.79 -3.72
CA LEU A 106 14.02 6.67 -4.28
C LEU A 106 14.47 7.97 -4.99
N PRO A 107 15.79 8.24 -5.10
CA PRO A 107 16.30 9.32 -5.94
C PRO A 107 15.80 9.24 -7.39
N PRO A 108 15.60 10.36 -8.10
CA PRO A 108 15.02 10.33 -9.44
C PRO A 108 15.85 9.49 -10.43
N GLY A 109 15.19 8.55 -11.12
CA GLY A 109 15.79 7.58 -12.04
C GLY A 109 16.29 6.28 -11.39
N ALA A 110 16.28 6.18 -10.05
CA ALA A 110 16.68 4.96 -9.36
C ALA A 110 15.61 3.86 -9.39
N THR A 111 16.04 2.60 -9.38
CA THR A 111 15.15 1.42 -9.40
C THR A 111 15.58 0.40 -8.34
N ILE A 112 14.61 -0.27 -7.70
CA ILE A 112 14.90 -1.36 -6.75
C ILE A 112 15.64 -2.50 -7.46
N ALA A 113 16.68 -3.02 -6.80
CA ALA A 113 17.53 -4.13 -7.21
C ALA A 113 17.41 -5.34 -6.27
N ARG A 114 17.12 -5.10 -4.99
CA ARG A 114 16.97 -6.10 -3.93
C ARG A 114 15.93 -5.63 -2.92
N PHE A 115 15.10 -6.57 -2.47
CA PHE A 115 14.31 -6.42 -1.26
C PHE A 115 14.41 -7.74 -0.49
N ALA A 116 14.71 -7.69 0.80
CA ALA A 116 14.75 -8.86 1.65
C ALA A 116 14.23 -8.54 3.06
N MET A 117 13.68 -9.56 3.71
CA MET A 117 13.09 -9.45 5.05
C MET A 117 13.67 -10.53 5.95
N ALA A 118 13.95 -10.21 7.21
CA ALA A 118 14.29 -11.25 8.20
C ALA A 118 13.05 -12.08 8.55
N ILE A 119 13.18 -13.41 8.42
CA ILE A 119 12.22 -14.42 8.87
C ILE A 119 13.00 -15.42 9.73
N GLY A 120 12.71 -15.44 11.02
CA GLY A 120 13.57 -16.12 12.00
C GLY A 120 14.98 -15.52 12.03
N ASP A 121 15.98 -16.37 11.88
CA ASP A 121 17.42 -16.07 11.88
C ASP A 121 18.01 -15.85 10.47
N ARG A 122 17.18 -15.84 9.42
CA ARG A 122 17.62 -15.84 8.02
C ARG A 122 17.01 -14.71 7.20
N TRP A 123 17.77 -14.24 6.20
CA TRP A 123 17.28 -13.30 5.19
C TRP A 123 16.48 -14.02 4.12
N GLN A 124 15.21 -13.64 3.96
CA GLN A 124 14.36 -14.11 2.87
C GLN A 124 14.36 -13.07 1.73
N GLU A 125 15.00 -13.43 0.61
CA GLU A 125 15.07 -12.60 -0.61
C GLU A 125 13.75 -12.58 -1.38
N ALA A 126 13.30 -11.39 -1.78
CA ALA A 126 12.13 -11.23 -2.63
C ALA A 126 12.40 -11.63 -4.09
N GLU A 127 11.33 -12.02 -4.80
CA GLU A 127 11.37 -12.36 -6.22
C GLU A 127 10.54 -11.45 -7.09
N VAL A 128 11.09 -11.03 -8.23
CA VAL A 128 10.30 -10.35 -9.27
C VAL A 128 9.37 -11.36 -9.94
N VAL A 129 8.08 -11.05 -9.91
CA VAL A 129 6.96 -11.83 -10.45
C VAL A 129 5.93 -10.91 -11.10
N ALA A 130 5.07 -11.45 -11.97
CA ALA A 130 3.96 -10.70 -12.54
C ALA A 130 2.98 -10.21 -11.45
N ARG A 131 2.58 -8.94 -11.49
CA ARG A 131 1.75 -8.29 -10.45
C ARG A 131 0.46 -9.05 -10.09
N PRO A 132 -0.32 -9.61 -11.04
CA PRO A 132 -1.49 -10.42 -10.70
C PRO A 132 -1.17 -11.76 -10.03
N LEU A 133 0.03 -12.32 -10.24
CA LEU A 133 0.49 -13.51 -9.53
C LEU A 133 0.90 -13.15 -8.10
N ALA A 134 1.67 -12.07 -7.95
CA ALA A 134 2.16 -11.56 -6.68
C ALA A 134 1.02 -11.32 -5.68
N ARG A 135 -0.02 -10.59 -6.11
CA ARG A 135 -1.20 -10.28 -5.28
C ARG A 135 -1.97 -11.53 -4.85
N ARG A 136 -2.18 -12.49 -5.76
CA ARG A 136 -2.86 -13.76 -5.42
C ARG A 136 -2.06 -14.62 -4.44
N ALA A 137 -0.74 -14.64 -4.55
CA ALA A 137 0.12 -15.36 -3.62
C ALA A 137 0.15 -14.70 -2.25
N TYR A 138 0.34 -13.37 -2.20
CA TYR A 138 0.29 -12.58 -0.98
C TYR A 138 -1.03 -12.76 -0.22
N ASP A 139 -2.17 -12.62 -0.90
CA ASP A 139 -3.48 -12.80 -0.30
C ASP A 139 -3.68 -14.22 0.27
N ASP A 140 -3.35 -15.29 -0.46
CA ASP A 140 -3.49 -16.68 0.03
C ASP A 140 -2.64 -16.95 1.30
N PHE A 141 -1.50 -16.26 1.44
CA PHE A 141 -0.60 -16.39 2.61
C PHE A 141 -1.06 -15.57 3.81
N LEU A 142 -1.63 -14.38 3.59
CA LEU A 142 -2.20 -13.54 4.65
C LEU A 142 -3.31 -14.29 5.41
N HIS A 143 -4.19 -14.99 4.70
CA HIS A 143 -5.27 -15.80 5.29
C HIS A 143 -4.75 -16.97 6.13
N ARG A 144 -3.55 -17.47 5.83
CA ARG A 144 -2.87 -18.56 6.56
C ARG A 144 -2.08 -18.06 7.77
N ARG A 145 -1.98 -16.74 7.97
CA ARG A 145 -1.12 -16.08 8.98
C ARG A 145 0.36 -16.44 8.84
N GLN A 146 0.81 -16.60 7.60
CA GLN A 146 2.24 -16.75 7.26
C GLN A 146 2.85 -15.36 7.02
N ASP A 147 4.14 -15.31 6.65
CA ASP A 147 4.96 -14.09 6.62
C ASP A 147 5.25 -13.55 5.19
N PRO A 148 4.24 -13.25 4.32
CA PRO A 148 4.53 -12.72 3.00
C PRO A 148 4.85 -11.21 3.08
N ALA A 149 5.70 -10.76 2.15
CA ALA A 149 5.84 -9.33 1.86
C ALA A 149 5.68 -9.08 0.36
N LEU A 150 4.97 -8.01 0.01
CA LEU A 150 4.69 -7.62 -1.38
C LEU A 150 5.13 -6.18 -1.58
N LEU A 151 6.21 -5.97 -2.34
CA LEU A 151 6.72 -4.66 -2.72
C LEU A 151 6.30 -4.34 -4.17
N GLU A 152 5.60 -3.22 -4.32
CA GLU A 152 5.16 -2.67 -5.60
C GLU A 152 5.69 -1.24 -5.79
N GLN A 153 5.79 -0.79 -7.04
CA GLN A 153 5.94 0.64 -7.32
C GLN A 153 4.61 1.34 -7.03
N ALA A 154 4.68 2.43 -6.27
CA ALA A 154 3.58 3.33 -5.98
C ALA A 154 3.55 4.47 -7.02
N ALA A 155 3.14 5.67 -6.63
CA ALA A 155 3.21 6.82 -7.52
C ALA A 155 4.66 7.29 -7.74
N GLY A 156 4.99 7.73 -8.95
CA GLY A 156 6.30 8.28 -9.29
C GLY A 156 7.49 7.38 -8.90
N ASN A 157 8.43 7.96 -8.17
CA ASN A 157 9.65 7.32 -7.65
C ASN A 157 9.50 6.61 -6.27
N GLN A 158 8.27 6.45 -5.75
CA GLN A 158 8.02 5.77 -4.49
C GLN A 158 7.76 4.27 -4.67
N PHE A 159 8.25 3.47 -3.73
CA PHE A 159 8.03 2.03 -3.64
C PHE A 159 7.46 1.70 -2.26
N THR A 160 6.46 0.82 -2.23
CA THR A 160 5.75 0.44 -1.00
C THR A 160 5.73 -1.07 -0.84
N ALA A 161 6.08 -1.58 0.34
CA ALA A 161 5.99 -2.99 0.68
C ALA A 161 5.05 -3.22 1.86
N ARG A 162 4.06 -4.12 1.71
CA ARG A 162 3.31 -4.63 2.87
C ARG A 162 4.20 -5.61 3.64
N VAL A 163 4.38 -5.37 4.92
CA VAL A 163 5.24 -6.13 5.84
C VAL A 163 4.37 -6.71 6.95
N PHE A 164 4.24 -8.04 6.96
CA PHE A 164 3.56 -8.80 7.99
C PHE A 164 4.32 -10.10 8.26
N PRO A 165 4.35 -10.60 9.51
CA PRO A 165 4.04 -9.91 10.75
C PRO A 165 5.21 -9.04 11.23
N ILE A 166 4.86 -8.02 11.99
CA ILE A 166 5.77 -7.25 12.83
C ILE A 166 5.47 -7.66 14.28
N PRO A 167 6.33 -8.45 14.96
CA PRO A 167 6.00 -9.00 16.27
C PRO A 167 5.88 -7.95 17.38
N ALA A 168 5.19 -8.30 18.46
CA ALA A 168 5.05 -7.48 19.66
C ALA A 168 6.42 -7.17 20.29
N ALA A 169 6.63 -5.92 20.73
CA ALA A 169 7.85 -5.45 21.41
C ALA A 169 9.18 -5.82 20.69
N ALA A 170 9.16 -6.03 19.38
CA ALA A 170 10.26 -6.62 18.61
C ALA A 170 10.76 -5.70 17.49
N THR A 171 11.97 -5.97 17.00
CA THR A 171 12.55 -5.28 15.84
C THR A 171 12.35 -6.11 14.58
N LYS A 172 11.86 -5.47 13.51
CA LYS A 172 11.76 -6.04 12.16
C LYS A 172 12.92 -5.51 11.31
N HIS A 173 13.67 -6.42 10.71
CA HIS A 173 14.82 -6.09 9.87
C HIS A 173 14.48 -6.20 8.38
N LEU A 174 14.83 -5.17 7.62
CA LEU A 174 14.60 -5.09 6.16
C LEU A 174 15.91 -4.75 5.44
N ILE A 175 16.10 -5.30 4.22
CA ILE A 175 17.11 -4.86 3.26
C ILE A 175 16.40 -4.26 2.05
N VAL A 176 16.87 -3.10 1.61
CA VAL A 176 16.52 -2.50 0.33
C VAL A 176 17.80 -2.16 -0.40
N ALA A 177 17.99 -2.65 -1.63
CA ALA A 177 19.02 -2.14 -2.51
C ALA A 177 18.42 -1.57 -3.79
N PHE A 178 19.05 -0.52 -4.31
CA PHE A 178 18.66 0.14 -5.56
C PHE A 178 19.92 0.54 -6.34
N SER A 179 19.78 0.72 -7.65
CA SER A 179 20.79 1.41 -8.46
C SER A 179 20.19 2.65 -9.11
N GLN A 180 21.05 3.63 -9.33
CA GLN A 180 20.69 4.98 -9.73
C GLN A 180 21.61 5.44 -10.86
N PRO A 181 21.08 5.94 -11.99
CA PRO A 181 21.84 6.76 -12.91
C PRO A 181 22.01 8.17 -12.31
N LEU A 182 23.26 8.62 -12.18
CA LEU A 182 23.57 9.92 -11.60
C LEU A 182 23.40 11.05 -12.63
N GLY A 183 23.91 10.83 -13.85
CA GLY A 183 24.05 11.88 -14.85
C GLY A 183 25.14 12.86 -14.44
N ASP A 184 24.79 14.13 -14.37
CA ASP A 184 25.61 15.25 -13.88
C ASP A 184 25.42 15.55 -12.38
N ARG A 185 24.39 14.97 -11.76
CA ARG A 185 24.02 15.25 -10.37
C ARG A 185 24.96 14.54 -9.38
N PRO A 186 25.23 15.14 -8.20
CA PRO A 186 25.92 14.43 -7.13
C PRO A 186 25.10 13.21 -6.66
N TYR A 187 25.79 12.17 -6.23
CA TYR A 187 25.14 11.09 -5.49
C TYR A 187 24.56 11.67 -4.20
N THR A 188 23.29 11.39 -3.93
CA THR A 188 22.59 11.83 -2.74
C THR A 188 21.82 10.66 -2.16
N LEU A 189 22.20 10.22 -0.96
CA LEU A 189 21.35 9.37 -0.13
C LEU A 189 20.48 10.29 0.74
N PRO A 190 19.17 10.43 0.45
CA PRO A 190 18.30 11.28 1.23
C PRO A 190 18.09 10.68 2.62
N LEU A 191 18.37 11.48 3.65
CA LEU A 191 18.14 11.14 5.06
C LEU A 191 17.32 12.22 5.78
N ARG A 192 17.33 13.47 5.30
CA ARG A 192 16.57 14.59 5.89
C ARG A 192 15.10 14.25 6.07
N GLY A 193 14.54 14.67 7.20
CA GLY A 193 13.12 14.45 7.53
C GLY A 193 12.83 13.11 8.22
N LEU A 194 13.82 12.21 8.33
CA LEU A 194 13.68 11.04 9.19
C LEU A 194 13.54 11.43 10.68
N PRO A 195 12.85 10.62 11.50
CA PRO A 195 12.85 10.77 12.96
C PRO A 195 14.26 10.53 13.52
N ALA A 196 14.44 10.76 14.83
CA ALA A 196 15.71 10.46 15.50
C ALA A 196 16.06 8.97 15.41
N ILE A 197 17.23 8.63 14.87
CA ILE A 197 17.71 7.28 14.66
C ILE A 197 18.77 6.94 15.72
N GLY A 198 18.66 5.76 16.35
CA GLY A 198 19.58 5.32 17.39
C GLY A 198 21.04 5.22 16.91
N ALA A 199 21.27 4.58 15.76
CA ALA A 199 22.58 4.49 15.12
C ALA A 199 22.49 4.57 13.58
N VAL A 200 23.42 5.33 12.99
CA VAL A 200 23.61 5.44 11.54
C VAL A 200 25.06 5.15 11.18
N ASP A 201 25.30 4.26 10.20
CA ASP A 201 26.62 4.01 9.61
C ASP A 201 26.47 3.89 8.08
N VAL A 202 26.87 4.93 7.34
CA VAL A 202 26.83 4.98 5.88
C VAL A 202 28.24 5.01 5.33
N ALA A 203 28.59 4.08 4.43
CA ALA A 203 29.83 4.10 3.67
C ALA A 203 29.57 4.17 2.16
N VAL A 204 30.30 5.04 1.45
CA VAL A 204 30.18 5.24 0.01
C VAL A 204 31.57 5.17 -0.61
N ASP A 205 31.75 4.23 -1.54
CA ASP A 205 32.99 4.07 -2.31
C ASP A 205 32.81 4.70 -3.70
N VAL A 206 33.78 5.50 -4.15
CA VAL A 206 33.74 6.14 -5.48
C VAL A 206 34.93 5.65 -6.29
N ARG A 207 34.68 5.06 -7.47
CA ARG A 207 35.74 4.69 -8.42
C ARG A 207 36.01 5.84 -9.39
N GLY A 208 37.23 6.38 -9.33
CA GLY A 208 37.73 7.37 -10.26
C GLY A 208 37.97 6.80 -11.67
N ALA A 209 38.13 7.69 -12.66
CA ALA A 209 38.39 7.31 -14.04
C ALA A 209 39.76 6.61 -14.26
N ASP A 210 40.68 6.76 -13.30
CA ASP A 210 41.97 6.07 -13.21
C ASP A 210 41.87 4.69 -12.52
N GLY A 211 40.69 4.33 -12.01
CA GLY A 211 40.44 3.10 -11.26
C GLY A 211 40.76 3.19 -9.76
N ALA A 212 41.21 4.34 -9.25
CA ALA A 212 41.39 4.54 -7.82
C ALA A 212 40.04 4.57 -7.09
N VAL A 213 39.98 4.04 -5.87
CA VAL A 213 38.77 4.06 -5.03
C VAL A 213 38.95 5.05 -3.89
N THR A 214 38.03 5.99 -3.74
CA THR A 214 37.96 6.91 -2.59
C THR A 214 36.80 6.51 -1.68
N HIS A 215 37.09 6.38 -0.39
CA HIS A 215 36.14 5.92 0.62
C HIS A 215 35.59 7.08 1.44
N HIS A 216 34.27 7.22 1.50
CA HIS A 216 33.56 8.19 2.32
C HIS A 216 32.75 7.45 3.38
N ARG A 217 32.72 7.96 4.62
CA ARG A 217 31.94 7.34 5.70
C ARG A 217 31.35 8.38 6.64
N VAL A 218 30.07 8.18 6.98
CA VAL A 218 29.31 8.98 7.95
C VAL A 218 28.83 8.05 9.05
N ARG A 219 29.06 8.44 10.31
CA ARG A 219 28.61 7.69 11.50
C ARG A 219 28.04 8.65 12.52
N GLU A 220 26.80 8.41 12.91
CA GLU A 220 26.04 9.27 13.82
C GLU A 220 25.28 8.40 14.84
N ARG A 221 24.96 8.96 16.01
CA ARG A 221 24.18 8.29 17.08
C ARG A 221 23.12 9.23 17.63
N ALA A 222 21.93 8.70 17.93
CA ALA A 222 20.76 9.46 18.39
C ALA A 222 20.46 10.70 17.50
N TRP A 223 20.77 10.60 16.20
CA TRP A 223 20.75 11.72 15.27
C TRP A 223 19.38 11.82 14.61
N ARG A 224 18.79 13.01 14.64
CA ARG A 224 17.64 13.37 13.80
C ARG A 224 18.19 13.99 12.53
N PRO A 225 18.11 13.33 11.36
CA PRO A 225 18.84 13.80 10.18
C PRO A 225 18.40 15.17 9.68
N ASP A 226 19.34 16.11 9.80
CA ASP A 226 19.28 17.51 9.37
C ASP A 226 19.95 17.76 8.01
N ARG A 227 20.73 16.78 7.52
CA ARG A 227 21.44 16.78 6.22
C ARG A 227 21.36 15.43 5.51
N ASP A 228 21.44 15.47 4.18
CA ASP A 228 21.56 14.29 3.33
C ASP A 228 23.04 13.90 3.16
N VAL A 229 23.34 12.64 2.82
CA VAL A 229 24.71 12.25 2.45
C VAL A 229 24.91 12.54 0.97
N VAL A 230 25.58 13.66 0.68
CA VAL A 230 25.88 14.13 -0.68
C VAL A 230 27.35 13.91 -1.00
N ILE A 231 27.62 13.20 -2.11
CA ILE A 231 28.96 12.95 -2.66
C ILE A 231 29.00 13.48 -4.09
N ALA A 232 29.96 14.37 -4.37
CA ALA A 232 30.13 14.94 -5.70
C ALA A 232 30.38 13.84 -6.76
N GLY A 233 29.76 13.97 -7.94
CA GLY A 233 30.04 13.08 -9.06
C GLY A 233 31.48 13.28 -9.55
N GLY A 234 32.26 12.19 -9.63
CA GLY A 234 33.68 12.24 -9.99
C GLY A 234 34.20 11.02 -10.76
N GLY A 235 33.30 10.18 -11.28
CA GLY A 235 33.64 9.00 -12.06
C GLY A 235 33.85 9.29 -13.56
N ALA A 236 34.19 8.25 -14.34
CA ALA A 236 34.23 8.37 -15.79
C ALA A 236 32.84 8.63 -16.40
N ALA A 237 32.78 9.45 -17.46
CA ALA A 237 31.55 9.79 -18.18
C ALA A 237 30.90 8.60 -18.91
N ALA A 238 31.59 7.47 -19.06
CA ALA A 238 31.03 6.25 -19.62
C ALA A 238 31.62 4.99 -18.95
N VAL A 239 30.79 3.96 -18.82
CA VAL A 239 31.14 2.63 -18.32
C VAL A 239 30.65 1.54 -19.25
N ALA A 240 31.36 0.42 -19.27
CA ALA A 240 31.05 -0.72 -20.12
C ALA A 240 31.26 -2.06 -19.44
N ALA A 241 30.52 -3.06 -19.92
CA ALA A 241 30.74 -4.47 -19.62
C ALA A 241 30.32 -5.34 -20.83
N GLY A 242 31.26 -6.12 -21.36
CA GLY A 242 31.03 -6.93 -22.56
C GLY A 242 30.62 -6.07 -23.76
N GLU A 243 29.39 -6.27 -24.24
CA GLU A 243 28.79 -5.52 -25.35
C GLU A 243 28.02 -4.26 -24.90
N LEU A 244 27.85 -4.08 -23.59
CA LEU A 244 26.96 -3.07 -23.01
C LEU A 244 27.70 -1.82 -22.57
N VAL A 245 27.06 -0.67 -22.80
CA VAL A 245 27.60 0.67 -22.47
C VAL A 245 26.52 1.50 -21.79
N VAL A 246 26.93 2.24 -20.77
CA VAL A 246 26.17 3.37 -20.22
C VAL A 246 27.06 4.61 -20.25
N ALA A 247 26.58 5.70 -20.82
CA ALA A 247 27.31 6.96 -20.95
C ALA A 247 26.44 8.16 -20.53
N THR A 248 27.10 9.23 -20.12
CA THR A 248 26.51 10.55 -19.89
C THR A 248 27.12 11.53 -20.88
N VAL A 249 26.28 12.22 -21.66
CA VAL A 249 26.70 13.10 -22.76
C VAL A 249 25.96 14.43 -22.66
N ALA A 250 26.67 15.55 -22.76
CA ALA A 250 26.06 16.87 -22.79
C ALA A 250 25.23 17.06 -24.07
N VAL A 251 23.99 17.57 -23.96
CA VAL A 251 23.23 17.98 -25.14
C VAL A 251 23.99 19.13 -25.84
N PRO A 252 24.32 19.01 -27.13
CA PRO A 252 25.10 20.01 -27.84
C PRO A 252 24.31 21.32 -27.97
N ALA A 253 25.01 22.45 -27.85
CA ALA A 253 24.44 23.77 -28.11
C ALA A 253 24.07 23.91 -29.59
N THR A 254 22.80 23.65 -29.89
CA THR A 254 22.21 23.89 -31.21
C THR A 254 21.74 25.34 -31.29
N ALA A 255 21.99 26.03 -32.41
CA ALA A 255 21.55 27.40 -32.62
C ALA A 255 20.03 27.50 -32.81
N LEU A 256 19.29 27.42 -31.71
CA LEU A 256 17.87 27.71 -31.64
C LEU A 256 17.65 29.23 -31.55
N PRO A 257 16.54 29.77 -32.10
CA PRO A 257 16.18 31.16 -31.88
C PRO A 257 15.98 31.43 -30.37
N PRO A 258 16.33 32.64 -29.89
CA PRO A 258 16.11 33.01 -28.49
C PRO A 258 14.63 33.00 -28.15
N GLU A 259 14.32 32.65 -26.91
CA GLU A 259 12.95 32.54 -26.43
C GLU A 259 12.25 33.92 -26.40
N PRO A 260 11.14 34.12 -27.13
CA PRO A 260 10.42 35.39 -27.13
C PRO A 260 9.76 35.66 -25.77
N ALA A 261 9.70 36.93 -25.36
CA ALA A 261 9.01 37.34 -24.14
C ALA A 261 7.52 36.92 -24.19
N PRO A 262 7.00 36.25 -23.15
CA PRO A 262 5.62 35.77 -23.15
C PRO A 262 4.62 36.94 -23.02
N PRO A 263 3.48 36.93 -23.75
CA PRO A 263 2.45 37.95 -23.62
C PRO A 263 1.68 37.87 -22.28
N GLN A 264 1.77 36.73 -21.60
CA GLN A 264 1.26 36.45 -20.27
C GLN A 264 2.04 35.29 -19.67
N VAL A 265 2.35 35.34 -18.37
CA VAL A 265 2.77 34.17 -17.59
C VAL A 265 1.62 33.72 -16.69
N MET A 266 1.38 32.42 -16.68
CA MET A 266 0.50 31.74 -15.73
C MET A 266 1.35 30.82 -14.87
N ILE A 267 1.19 30.92 -13.54
CA ILE A 267 1.82 30.01 -12.59
C ILE A 267 0.71 29.23 -11.90
N ALA A 268 0.74 27.91 -12.06
CA ALA A 268 -0.13 27.01 -11.32
C ALA A 268 0.67 26.39 -10.18
N ILE A 269 0.24 26.64 -8.94
CA ILE A 269 0.87 26.12 -7.73
C ILE A 269 0.01 24.97 -7.22
N ASP A 270 0.63 23.80 -7.12
CA ASP A 270 0.04 22.61 -6.54
C ASP A 270 -0.19 22.82 -5.04
N THR A 271 -1.44 22.65 -4.62
CA THR A 271 -1.90 22.76 -3.23
C THR A 271 -2.55 21.46 -2.74
N SER A 272 -2.16 20.33 -3.32
CA SER A 272 -2.54 18.98 -2.86
C SER A 272 -1.91 18.62 -1.52
N ALA A 273 -2.45 17.61 -0.83
CA ALA A 273 -2.00 17.23 0.51
C ALA A 273 -0.54 16.73 0.59
N SER A 274 0.03 16.21 -0.49
CA SER A 274 1.44 15.79 -0.55
C SER A 274 2.41 16.96 -0.34
N ARG A 275 1.94 18.20 -0.56
CA ARG A 275 2.69 19.45 -0.38
C ARG A 275 2.64 20.00 1.05
N ALA A 276 1.89 19.37 1.97
CA ALA A 276 1.60 19.94 3.29
C ALA A 276 2.84 20.20 4.15
N LEU A 277 3.81 19.30 4.13
CA LEU A 277 5.08 19.50 4.81
C LEU A 277 5.96 20.42 3.97
N GLY A 278 6.45 21.51 4.56
CA GLY A 278 7.23 22.53 3.85
C GLY A 278 6.43 23.49 2.95
N PHE A 279 5.08 23.43 2.94
CA PHE A 279 4.24 24.20 2.02
C PHE A 279 4.52 25.72 2.00
N ALA A 280 4.75 26.33 3.17
CA ALA A 280 5.04 27.76 3.27
C ALA A 280 6.35 28.14 2.55
N ALA A 281 7.35 27.27 2.56
CA ALA A 281 8.60 27.47 1.82
C ALA A 281 8.43 27.20 0.32
N GLN A 282 7.53 26.29 -0.10
CA GLN A 282 7.13 26.16 -1.51
C GLN A 282 6.45 27.46 -2.01
N VAL A 283 5.57 28.07 -1.22
CA VAL A 283 4.96 29.37 -1.53
C VAL A 283 6.02 30.48 -1.61
N GLY A 284 7.01 30.48 -0.71
CA GLY A 284 8.16 31.40 -0.76
C GLY A 284 9.00 31.22 -2.04
N ALA A 285 9.31 29.99 -2.44
CA ALA A 285 10.02 29.69 -3.68
C ALA A 285 9.22 30.11 -4.93
N ALA A 286 7.89 29.93 -4.92
CA ALA A 286 7.01 30.40 -5.99
C ALA A 286 6.92 31.93 -6.06
N ALA A 287 7.03 32.63 -4.94
CA ALA A 287 7.15 34.10 -4.92
C ALA A 287 8.50 34.56 -5.51
N ALA A 288 9.62 33.97 -5.09
CA ALA A 288 10.94 34.26 -5.67
C ALA A 288 11.00 33.96 -7.18
N LEU A 289 10.25 32.94 -7.65
CA LEU A 289 10.09 32.66 -9.07
C LEU A 289 9.36 33.80 -9.80
N ILE A 290 8.31 34.36 -9.19
CA ILE A 290 7.57 35.52 -9.73
C ILE A 290 8.47 36.74 -9.79
N ASP A 291 9.21 37.04 -8.72
CA ASP A 291 10.14 38.18 -8.66
C ASP A 291 11.23 38.08 -9.75
N GLY A 292 11.78 36.89 -9.97
CA GLY A 292 12.75 36.64 -11.04
C GLY A 292 12.17 36.77 -12.46
N LEU A 293 10.93 36.34 -12.67
CA LEU A 293 10.21 36.53 -13.94
C LEU A 293 9.85 38.01 -14.18
N GLU A 294 9.52 38.76 -13.12
CA GLU A 294 9.35 40.21 -13.19
C GLU A 294 10.67 40.90 -13.56
N ALA A 295 11.78 40.55 -12.89
CA ALA A 295 13.10 41.10 -13.20
C ALA A 295 13.52 40.81 -14.66
N ARG A 296 13.13 39.65 -15.20
CA ARG A 296 13.45 39.22 -16.58
C ARG A 296 12.58 39.89 -17.66
N HIS A 297 11.30 40.13 -17.39
CA HIS A 297 10.32 40.58 -18.40
C HIS A 297 9.67 41.95 -18.12
N GLY A 298 9.92 42.54 -16.95
CA GLY A 298 9.46 43.85 -16.51
C GLY A 298 8.18 43.82 -15.65
N ALA A 299 8.05 44.82 -14.76
CA ALA A 299 6.93 45.02 -13.83
C ALA A 299 5.52 44.94 -14.45
N ALA A 300 5.39 45.28 -15.73
CA ALA A 300 4.12 45.27 -16.46
C ALA A 300 3.71 43.89 -17.01
N LEU A 301 4.53 42.84 -16.83
CA LEU A 301 4.25 41.48 -17.28
C LEU A 301 2.86 41.02 -16.80
N PRO A 302 1.93 40.64 -17.69
CA PRO A 302 0.66 40.10 -17.27
C PRO A 302 0.84 38.74 -16.58
N LEU A 303 0.52 38.68 -15.29
CA LEU A 303 0.65 37.51 -14.43
C LEU A 303 -0.73 36.98 -14.04
N ARG A 304 -0.85 35.65 -13.98
CA ARG A 304 -1.95 34.96 -13.32
C ARG A 304 -1.42 33.85 -12.42
N VAL A 305 -1.84 33.82 -11.17
CA VAL A 305 -1.47 32.76 -10.22
C VAL A 305 -2.71 31.96 -9.85
N VAL A 306 -2.63 30.63 -10.01
CA VAL A 306 -3.71 29.68 -9.73
C VAL A 306 -3.21 28.64 -8.74
N ALA A 307 -3.91 28.47 -7.62
CA ALA A 307 -3.73 27.32 -6.75
C ALA A 307 -4.61 26.16 -7.24
N PHE A 308 -4.10 24.93 -7.28
CA PHE A 308 -4.88 23.78 -7.72
C PHE A 308 -4.62 22.51 -6.91
N ASP A 309 -5.65 21.68 -6.78
CA ASP A 309 -5.63 20.33 -6.24
C ASP A 309 -6.76 19.53 -6.91
N GLN A 310 -7.82 19.19 -6.18
CA GLN A 310 -9.07 18.65 -6.72
C GLN A 310 -10.06 19.77 -7.08
N GLU A 311 -9.77 20.99 -6.64
CA GLU A 311 -10.40 22.24 -7.06
C GLU A 311 -9.31 23.16 -7.67
N ALA A 312 -9.70 24.28 -8.30
CA ALA A 312 -8.75 25.30 -8.73
C ALA A 312 -9.24 26.71 -8.40
N GLN A 313 -8.35 27.54 -7.86
CA GLN A 313 -8.65 28.91 -7.40
C GLN A 313 -7.64 29.89 -8.00
N THR A 314 -8.11 30.91 -8.72
CA THR A 314 -7.24 32.02 -9.13
C THR A 314 -6.96 32.91 -7.92
N ILE A 315 -5.71 32.92 -7.45
CA ILE A 315 -5.23 33.75 -6.34
C ILE A 315 -4.94 35.17 -6.80
N TYR A 316 -4.41 35.31 -8.03
CA TYR A 316 -4.01 36.62 -8.56
C TYR A 316 -4.20 36.71 -10.08
N ARG A 317 -4.54 37.91 -10.55
CA ARG A 317 -4.58 38.29 -11.97
C ARG A 317 -4.32 39.79 -12.10
N GLY A 318 -3.19 40.16 -12.69
CA GLY A 318 -2.75 41.55 -12.84
C GLY A 318 -1.30 41.65 -13.32
N PRO A 319 -0.65 42.82 -13.27
CA PRO A 319 0.79 42.94 -13.52
C PRO A 319 1.62 42.17 -12.48
N ALA A 320 2.79 41.65 -12.84
CA ALA A 320 3.66 40.91 -11.92
C ALA A 320 3.96 41.70 -10.63
N ALA A 321 4.28 42.99 -10.74
CA ALA A 321 4.57 43.89 -9.61
C ALA A 321 3.41 44.14 -8.62
N GLY A 322 2.22 43.61 -8.90
CA GLY A 322 1.07 43.64 -7.98
C GLY A 322 0.89 42.35 -7.18
N PHE A 323 1.71 41.32 -7.40
CA PHE A 323 1.78 40.13 -6.56
C PHE A 323 2.72 40.37 -5.37
N GLY A 324 2.35 39.93 -4.17
CA GLY A 324 3.21 40.08 -3.00
C GLY A 324 2.64 39.46 -1.72
N GLY A 325 2.86 40.13 -0.59
CA GLY A 325 2.55 39.62 0.76
C GLY A 325 1.10 39.17 0.97
N ALA A 326 0.12 39.84 0.34
CA ALA A 326 -1.28 39.47 0.48
C ALA A 326 -1.63 38.16 -0.27
N GLN A 327 -1.06 37.96 -1.45
CA GLN A 327 -1.31 36.77 -2.29
C GLN A 327 -0.55 35.54 -1.77
N THR A 328 0.66 35.74 -1.24
CA THR A 328 1.42 34.69 -0.54
C THR A 328 0.73 34.28 0.76
N ALA A 329 0.20 35.23 1.54
CA ALA A 329 -0.65 34.92 2.69
C ALA A 329 -1.91 34.12 2.30
N ALA A 330 -2.60 34.52 1.22
CA ALA A 330 -3.78 33.79 0.73
C ALA A 330 -3.46 32.36 0.25
N LEU A 331 -2.28 32.12 -0.32
CA LEU A 331 -1.79 30.78 -0.65
C LEU A 331 -1.58 29.94 0.62
N VAL A 332 -0.90 30.49 1.63
CA VAL A 332 -0.66 29.81 2.92
C VAL A 332 -1.97 29.53 3.65
N GLU A 333 -2.93 30.47 3.64
CA GLU A 333 -4.26 30.31 4.25
C GLU A 333 -5.11 29.24 3.55
N ARG A 334 -5.06 29.14 2.20
CA ARG A 334 -5.70 28.04 1.45
C ARG A 334 -5.19 26.67 1.92
N GLY A 335 -3.89 26.60 2.24
CA GLY A 335 -3.21 25.39 2.71
C GLY A 335 -3.15 24.27 1.67
N ALA A 336 -2.28 23.29 1.95
CA ALA A 336 -2.13 22.11 1.13
C ALA A 336 -3.09 21.00 1.59
N ALA A 337 -4.06 20.63 0.75
CA ALA A 337 -5.07 19.62 1.00
C ALA A 337 -5.77 19.20 -0.31
N GLY A 338 -6.27 17.97 -0.36
CA GLY A 338 -6.96 17.41 -1.52
C GLY A 338 -6.04 16.63 -2.46
N ALA A 339 -6.65 16.02 -3.48
CA ALA A 339 -5.99 15.16 -4.47
C ALA A 339 -5.54 15.92 -5.71
N SER A 340 -4.31 15.66 -6.19
CA SER A 340 -3.75 16.25 -7.41
C SER A 340 -4.56 15.87 -8.67
N ASN A 341 -5.34 16.82 -9.19
CA ASN A 341 -6.17 16.68 -10.38
C ASN A 341 -6.00 17.90 -11.31
N LEU A 342 -5.66 17.65 -12.57
CA LEU A 342 -5.43 18.69 -13.56
C LEU A 342 -6.71 19.21 -14.25
N ALA A 343 -7.84 18.49 -14.17
CA ALA A 343 -9.07 18.91 -14.86
C ALA A 343 -9.65 20.25 -14.33
N PRO A 344 -9.70 20.51 -13.01
CA PRO A 344 -10.06 21.84 -12.48
C PRO A 344 -9.09 22.94 -12.94
N LEU A 345 -7.78 22.64 -13.00
CA LEU A 345 -6.78 23.59 -13.46
C LEU A 345 -7.00 23.98 -14.92
N LEU A 346 -7.29 23.01 -15.80
CA LEU A 346 -7.61 23.28 -17.21
C LEU A 346 -8.83 24.21 -17.36
N ALA A 347 -9.87 23.99 -16.54
CA ALA A 347 -11.05 24.87 -16.52
C ALA A 347 -10.69 26.28 -15.99
N ALA A 348 -9.85 26.38 -14.96
CA ALA A 348 -9.36 27.67 -14.47
C ALA A 348 -8.54 28.40 -15.54
N LEU A 349 -7.66 27.71 -16.27
CA LEU A 349 -6.81 28.28 -17.34
C LEU A 349 -7.59 28.64 -18.62
N ALA A 350 -8.90 28.39 -18.70
CA ALA A 350 -9.73 28.87 -19.81
C ALA A 350 -9.61 30.40 -19.97
N GLY A 351 -9.52 30.85 -21.22
CA GLY A 351 -9.29 32.27 -21.55
C GLY A 351 -7.86 32.77 -21.32
N ALA A 352 -6.87 31.87 -21.20
CA ALA A 352 -5.45 32.19 -21.30
C ALA A 352 -5.12 32.96 -22.60
N SER A 353 -4.15 33.87 -22.54
CA SER A 353 -3.67 34.57 -23.74
C SER A 353 -2.98 33.58 -24.70
N PRO A 354 -3.36 33.54 -25.99
CA PRO A 354 -2.65 32.75 -27.00
C PRO A 354 -1.16 33.09 -27.00
N GLY A 355 -0.30 32.06 -27.03
CA GLY A 355 1.14 32.25 -26.94
C GLY A 355 1.71 32.51 -25.53
N GLY A 356 0.87 32.59 -24.49
CA GLY A 356 1.31 32.73 -23.09
C GLY A 356 2.10 31.52 -22.57
N GLN A 357 2.92 31.72 -21.55
CA GLN A 357 3.69 30.67 -20.88
C GLN A 357 2.95 30.17 -19.64
N LEU A 358 2.91 28.85 -19.45
CA LEU A 358 2.43 28.21 -18.23
C LEU A 358 3.60 27.56 -17.49
N VAL A 359 3.72 27.82 -16.20
CA VAL A 359 4.67 27.17 -15.30
C VAL A 359 3.88 26.40 -14.23
N LEU A 360 4.05 25.08 -14.19
CA LEU A 360 3.41 24.20 -13.21
C LEU A 360 4.39 23.90 -12.07
N VAL A 361 4.11 24.36 -10.85
CA VAL A 361 4.91 24.06 -9.64
C VAL A 361 4.22 22.93 -8.88
N THR A 362 4.79 21.72 -8.91
CA THR A 362 4.13 20.45 -8.51
C THR A 362 5.18 19.37 -8.24
N ASP A 363 4.81 18.18 -7.76
CA ASP A 363 5.65 16.97 -7.86
C ASP A 363 5.48 16.21 -9.19
N GLY A 364 4.49 16.59 -10.00
CA GLY A 364 4.14 15.89 -11.24
C GLY A 364 3.34 14.60 -11.03
N VAL A 365 2.86 14.32 -9.81
CA VAL A 365 2.10 13.11 -9.48
C VAL A 365 0.60 13.38 -9.53
N TRP A 366 -0.10 12.70 -10.45
CA TRP A 366 -1.52 12.91 -10.71
C TRP A 366 -2.38 11.81 -10.07
N THR A 367 -2.78 12.02 -8.81
CA THR A 367 -3.46 10.99 -8.00
C THR A 367 -4.95 10.82 -8.34
N ALA A 368 -5.54 11.79 -9.05
CA ALA A 368 -6.93 11.82 -9.48
C ALA A 368 -7.13 12.42 -10.89
N GLY A 369 -8.32 12.24 -11.47
CA GLY A 369 -8.72 12.82 -12.76
C GLY A 369 -8.54 11.92 -13.99
N PRO A 370 -8.74 12.44 -15.22
CA PRO A 370 -8.62 11.67 -16.46
C PRO A 370 -7.17 11.26 -16.76
N PRO A 371 -6.94 10.32 -17.69
CA PRO A 371 -5.59 9.90 -18.09
C PRO A 371 -4.73 11.09 -18.53
N LEU A 372 -3.44 11.05 -18.21
CA LEU A 372 -2.52 12.15 -18.48
C LEU A 372 -2.47 12.53 -19.97
N ALA A 373 -2.50 11.55 -20.88
CA ALA A 373 -2.50 11.81 -22.32
C ALA A 373 -3.72 12.65 -22.78
N GLU A 374 -4.90 12.40 -22.21
CA GLU A 374 -6.11 13.18 -22.49
C GLU A 374 -5.98 14.60 -21.93
N THR A 375 -5.42 14.72 -20.72
CA THR A 375 -5.15 15.99 -20.04
C THR A 375 -4.15 16.85 -20.80
N THR A 376 -3.02 16.28 -21.24
CA THR A 376 -2.02 16.95 -22.09
C THR A 376 -2.62 17.39 -23.42
N ALA A 377 -3.46 16.55 -24.05
CA ALA A 377 -4.18 16.92 -25.26
C ALA A 377 -5.20 18.06 -25.01
N ALA A 378 -5.81 18.12 -23.83
CA ALA A 378 -6.69 19.22 -23.43
C ALA A 378 -5.92 20.51 -23.16
N LEU A 379 -4.75 20.43 -22.53
CA LEU A 379 -3.84 21.56 -22.32
C LEU A 379 -3.40 22.19 -23.65
N GLY A 380 -3.06 21.37 -24.65
CA GLY A 380 -2.70 21.86 -25.99
C GLY A 380 -3.82 22.58 -26.73
N ARG A 381 -5.10 22.29 -26.42
CA ARG A 381 -6.25 23.01 -26.99
C ARG A 381 -6.40 24.45 -26.46
N LEU A 382 -5.67 24.84 -25.40
CA LEU A 382 -5.66 26.22 -24.89
C LEU A 382 -4.80 27.19 -25.73
N GLY A 383 -3.98 26.71 -26.68
CA GLY A 383 -3.17 27.57 -27.54
C GLY A 383 -2.00 28.27 -26.82
N LEU A 384 -1.51 27.66 -25.73
CA LEU A 384 -0.36 28.15 -24.96
C LEU A 384 0.92 28.18 -25.82
N GLY A 385 1.77 29.17 -25.58
CA GLY A 385 3.04 29.31 -26.27
C GLY A 385 4.09 28.33 -25.79
N ARG A 386 4.14 28.07 -24.48
CA ARG A 386 5.10 27.19 -23.82
C ARG A 386 4.52 26.66 -22.50
N VAL A 387 4.89 25.44 -22.14
CA VAL A 387 4.55 24.82 -20.84
C VAL A 387 5.82 24.27 -20.22
N ASP A 388 6.15 24.72 -19.01
CA ASP A 388 7.25 24.21 -18.19
C ASP A 388 6.69 23.56 -16.92
N VAL A 389 7.39 22.55 -16.40
CA VAL A 389 7.08 21.93 -15.10
C VAL A 389 8.26 22.12 -14.17
N VAL A 390 7.99 22.59 -12.96
CA VAL A 390 8.95 22.88 -11.90
C VAL A 390 8.67 21.90 -10.77
N LEU A 391 9.51 20.87 -10.68
CA LEU A 391 9.36 19.77 -9.72
C LEU A 391 9.79 20.18 -8.32
N THR A 392 9.05 19.71 -7.30
CA THR A 392 9.34 19.99 -5.89
C THR A 392 8.97 18.82 -4.95
N GLY A 393 9.67 18.71 -3.82
CA GLY A 393 9.51 17.63 -2.85
C GLY A 393 10.25 16.34 -3.21
N GLY A 394 10.10 15.30 -2.38
CA GLY A 394 10.81 14.03 -2.56
C GLY A 394 10.12 13.07 -3.55
N LEU A 395 8.80 12.91 -3.39
CA LEU A 395 7.95 12.18 -4.34
C LEU A 395 7.88 12.97 -5.65
N ARG A 396 8.10 12.32 -6.80
CA ARG A 396 8.16 12.96 -8.14
C ARG A 396 7.81 11.99 -9.27
N ASP A 397 7.16 12.48 -10.32
CA ASP A 397 7.07 11.80 -11.63
C ASP A 397 7.57 12.70 -12.77
N ALA A 398 8.87 12.63 -13.03
CA ALA A 398 9.52 13.38 -14.12
C ALA A 398 9.05 12.93 -15.52
N SER A 399 8.55 11.70 -15.68
CA SER A 399 8.07 11.20 -16.97
C SER A 399 6.71 11.81 -17.32
N ALA A 400 5.81 11.89 -16.33
CA ALA A 400 4.53 12.57 -16.43
C ALA A 400 4.71 14.08 -16.64
N ALA A 401 5.62 14.71 -15.89
CA ALA A 401 5.98 16.11 -16.07
C ALA A 401 6.48 16.39 -17.50
N ALA A 402 7.44 15.61 -18.00
CA ALA A 402 7.99 15.78 -19.35
C ALA A 402 6.95 15.59 -20.46
N ALA A 403 5.95 14.73 -20.26
CA ALA A 403 4.86 14.57 -21.23
C ALA A 403 4.02 15.86 -21.39
N MET A 404 3.89 16.67 -20.33
CA MET A 404 3.11 17.92 -20.36
C MET A 404 3.84 19.10 -21.01
N THR A 405 5.17 19.15 -20.97
CA THR A 405 5.95 20.30 -21.49
C THR A 405 5.79 20.51 -23.00
N ARG A 406 5.38 19.45 -23.71
CA ARG A 406 5.05 19.43 -25.15
C ARG A 406 3.64 19.93 -25.50
N ALA A 407 2.83 20.34 -24.53
CA ALA A 407 1.47 20.85 -24.81
C ALA A 407 1.46 22.27 -25.41
N GLY A 408 2.52 23.06 -25.24
CA GLY A 408 2.66 24.38 -25.87
C GLY A 408 2.97 24.30 -27.37
N THR A 409 2.77 25.40 -28.10
CA THR A 409 3.21 25.50 -29.51
C THR A 409 4.73 25.45 -29.67
N ARG A 410 5.47 25.77 -28.59
CA ARG A 410 6.89 25.49 -28.39
C ARG A 410 7.02 24.63 -27.12
N ALA A 411 8.02 23.74 -27.10
CA ALA A 411 8.28 22.93 -25.92
C ALA A 411 8.92 23.77 -24.80
N GLY A 412 8.47 23.55 -23.57
CA GLY A 412 9.27 23.87 -22.38
C GLY A 412 10.05 22.66 -21.90
N ASP A 413 10.53 22.70 -20.66
CA ASP A 413 11.29 21.61 -20.05
C ASP A 413 10.84 21.35 -18.60
N VAL A 414 11.38 20.28 -18.02
CA VAL A 414 11.24 19.94 -16.60
C VAL A 414 12.44 20.50 -15.82
N HIS A 415 12.14 21.32 -14.82
CA HIS A 415 13.09 21.97 -13.92
C HIS A 415 12.94 21.39 -12.51
N ASP A 416 13.95 21.56 -11.66
CA ASP A 416 13.97 21.06 -10.29
C ASP A 416 14.18 22.24 -9.32
N LEU A 417 13.32 22.43 -8.32
CA LEU A 417 13.59 23.46 -7.30
C LEU A 417 14.77 23.12 -6.40
N ASP A 418 15.16 21.84 -6.28
CA ASP A 418 16.36 21.44 -5.54
C ASP A 418 17.66 21.85 -6.27
N ASP A 419 17.62 22.19 -7.56
CA ASP A 419 18.75 22.78 -8.32
C ASP A 419 18.92 24.29 -8.03
N GLY A 420 17.96 24.92 -7.31
CA GLY A 420 17.97 26.33 -6.95
C GLY A 420 17.22 27.25 -7.91
N ILE A 421 16.70 28.37 -7.40
CA ILE A 421 15.78 29.25 -8.12
C ILE A 421 16.39 29.87 -9.39
N ASP A 422 17.68 30.22 -9.35
CA ASP A 422 18.39 30.82 -10.48
C ASP A 422 18.54 29.86 -11.66
N ALA A 423 18.76 28.56 -11.38
CA ALA A 423 18.84 27.52 -12.41
C ALA A 423 17.48 27.31 -13.10
N VAL A 424 16.38 27.35 -12.34
CA VAL A 424 15.03 27.33 -12.87
C VAL A 424 14.75 28.58 -13.72
N LEU A 425 15.06 29.77 -13.21
CA LEU A 425 14.84 31.06 -13.91
C LEU A 425 15.63 31.18 -15.21
N ALA A 426 16.86 30.68 -15.26
CA ALA A 426 17.64 30.56 -16.49
C ALA A 426 16.89 29.69 -17.51
N GLY A 427 16.60 28.44 -17.11
CA GLY A 427 15.95 27.42 -17.95
C GLY A 427 14.57 27.81 -18.50
N LEU A 428 13.75 28.52 -17.72
CA LEU A 428 12.41 28.97 -18.12
C LEU A 428 12.39 29.89 -19.34
N GLY A 429 13.54 30.46 -19.71
CA GLY A 429 13.68 31.23 -20.96
C GLY A 429 14.90 30.84 -21.79
N GLU A 430 15.40 29.62 -21.63
CA GLU A 430 16.28 28.98 -22.62
C GLU A 430 15.43 28.24 -23.66
N PRO A 431 15.85 28.21 -24.94
CA PRO A 431 15.14 27.47 -25.96
C PRO A 431 15.40 25.96 -25.83
N VAL A 432 14.35 25.15 -26.01
CA VAL A 432 14.39 23.69 -25.84
C VAL A 432 14.35 23.03 -27.22
N ALA A 433 15.36 22.21 -27.54
CA ALA A 433 15.31 21.38 -28.74
C ALA A 433 14.36 20.21 -28.50
N VAL A 434 13.64 19.79 -29.54
CA VAL A 434 12.75 18.61 -29.50
C VAL A 434 13.20 17.55 -30.47
N ASP A 435 12.77 16.32 -30.21
CA ASP A 435 12.88 15.18 -31.13
C ASP A 435 14.32 14.92 -31.65
N GLN A 436 15.33 15.21 -30.84
CA GLN A 436 16.75 15.06 -31.21
C GLN A 436 17.12 13.59 -31.30
N ALA A 437 17.45 13.10 -32.49
CA ALA A 437 17.90 11.73 -32.69
C ALA A 437 19.22 11.47 -31.95
N VAL A 438 19.35 10.28 -31.37
CA VAL A 438 20.57 9.80 -30.72
C VAL A 438 21.07 8.57 -31.48
N ALA A 439 22.32 8.59 -31.91
CA ALA A 439 22.93 7.49 -32.65
C ALA A 439 24.34 7.19 -32.14
N ILE A 440 24.76 5.93 -32.24
CA ILE A 440 26.13 5.49 -31.94
C ILE A 440 26.60 4.60 -33.10
N ALA A 441 27.76 4.91 -33.66
CA ALA A 441 28.31 4.17 -34.80
C ALA A 441 28.50 2.68 -34.46
N GLY A 442 27.87 1.79 -35.24
CA GLY A 442 27.97 0.34 -35.04
C GLY A 442 27.18 -0.24 -33.85
N ALA A 443 26.32 0.55 -33.19
CA ALA A 443 25.43 0.04 -32.17
C ALA A 443 24.26 -0.77 -32.78
N ARG A 444 23.91 -1.90 -32.13
CA ARG A 444 22.73 -2.71 -32.45
C ARG A 444 21.46 -2.17 -31.79
N TRP A 445 21.60 -1.44 -30.69
CA TRP A 445 20.52 -0.78 -29.96
C TRP A 445 21.09 0.40 -29.17
N VAL A 446 20.30 1.47 -29.06
CA VAL A 446 20.58 2.70 -28.31
C VAL A 446 19.27 3.17 -27.68
N SER A 447 19.29 3.53 -26.40
CA SER A 447 18.17 4.19 -25.71
C SER A 447 18.67 5.39 -24.87
N PRO A 448 17.92 6.50 -24.82
CA PRO A 448 16.79 6.80 -25.69
C PRO A 448 17.28 7.02 -27.13
N ALA A 449 16.64 6.39 -28.12
CA ALA A 449 16.98 6.60 -29.54
C ALA A 449 16.64 8.03 -30.02
N ARG A 450 15.86 8.78 -29.23
CA ARG A 450 15.49 10.16 -29.47
C ARG A 450 15.20 10.87 -28.14
N LEU A 451 15.78 12.05 -27.94
CA LEU A 451 15.42 12.94 -26.83
C LEU A 451 14.13 13.69 -27.20
N THR A 452 13.08 13.51 -26.41
CA THR A 452 11.77 14.17 -26.62
C THR A 452 11.85 15.67 -26.38
N VAL A 453 12.60 16.07 -25.35
CA VAL A 453 13.06 17.43 -25.04
C VAL A 453 14.56 17.37 -24.74
N ALA A 454 15.31 18.39 -25.16
CA ALA A 454 16.75 18.46 -25.06
C ALA A 454 17.20 19.91 -24.86
N ARG A 455 17.61 20.25 -23.64
CA ARG A 455 18.13 21.58 -23.28
C ARG A 455 19.64 21.62 -23.54
N PRO A 456 20.19 22.59 -24.29
CA PRO A 456 21.62 22.79 -24.47
C PRO A 456 22.43 22.68 -23.17
N GLY A 457 23.60 22.05 -23.22
CA GLY A 457 24.51 21.91 -22.09
C GLY A 457 24.10 20.85 -21.06
N ARG A 458 22.81 20.55 -20.88
CA ARG A 458 22.32 19.56 -19.91
C ARG A 458 22.76 18.14 -20.30
N PRO A 459 23.44 17.39 -19.42
CA PRO A 459 23.82 16.01 -19.73
C PRO A 459 22.65 15.03 -19.68
N VAL A 460 22.68 14.06 -20.58
CA VAL A 460 21.67 13.00 -20.71
C VAL A 460 22.32 11.62 -20.61
N MET A 461 21.57 10.66 -20.05
CA MET A 461 21.97 9.25 -19.99
C MET A 461 21.69 8.57 -21.32
N ILE A 462 22.67 7.81 -21.81
CA ILE A 462 22.60 7.03 -23.04
C ILE A 462 23.06 5.61 -22.75
N TYR A 463 22.22 4.66 -23.12
CA TYR A 463 22.40 3.21 -22.94
C TYR A 463 22.56 2.59 -24.33
N ALA A 464 23.49 1.65 -24.50
CA ALA A 464 23.72 1.06 -25.80
C ALA A 464 24.25 -0.39 -25.75
N ARG A 465 24.04 -1.09 -26.87
CA ARG A 465 24.65 -2.39 -27.17
C ARG A 465 25.49 -2.28 -28.43
N VAL A 466 26.80 -2.32 -28.26
CA VAL A 466 27.80 -2.17 -29.34
C VAL A 466 28.50 -3.51 -29.62
N ALA A 467 29.32 -3.58 -30.67
CA ALA A 467 30.11 -4.78 -30.97
C ALA A 467 31.41 -4.86 -30.16
N ASP A 468 32.02 -3.71 -29.83
CA ASP A 468 33.24 -3.61 -29.03
C ASP A 468 33.13 -2.36 -28.13
N ALA A 469 32.82 -2.59 -26.85
CA ALA A 469 32.64 -1.53 -25.86
C ALA A 469 33.97 -1.01 -25.26
N THR A 470 35.11 -1.56 -25.67
CA THR A 470 36.44 -1.16 -25.17
C THR A 470 37.04 0.02 -25.94
N ARG A 471 36.46 0.36 -27.09
CA ARG A 471 36.91 1.46 -27.96
C ARG A 471 36.25 2.79 -27.59
N PRO A 472 36.85 3.93 -27.97
CA PRO A 472 36.14 5.20 -27.98
C PRO A 472 34.89 5.10 -28.86
N LEU A 473 33.76 5.59 -28.37
CA LEU A 473 32.47 5.57 -29.04
C LEU A 473 32.12 6.97 -29.50
N GLU A 474 31.73 7.10 -30.77
CA GLU A 474 31.17 8.33 -31.31
C GLU A 474 29.66 8.32 -31.12
N ILE A 475 29.17 9.22 -30.26
CA ILE A 475 27.76 9.40 -29.92
C ILE A 475 27.29 10.70 -30.55
N THR A 476 26.32 10.61 -31.46
CA THR A 476 25.74 11.76 -32.15
C THR A 476 24.40 12.11 -31.53
N ILE A 477 24.23 13.37 -31.13
CA ILE A 477 22.95 13.95 -30.73
C ILE A 477 22.58 15.02 -31.76
N GLY A 478 21.47 14.82 -32.46
CA GLY A 478 21.08 15.66 -33.59
C GLY A 478 22.12 15.59 -34.72
N ALA A 479 22.87 16.68 -34.92
CA ALA A 479 23.92 16.79 -35.94
C ALA A 479 25.35 16.81 -35.36
N VAL A 480 25.52 16.72 -34.04
CA VAL A 480 26.83 16.89 -33.37
C VAL A 480 27.29 15.59 -32.74
N GLY A 481 28.44 15.09 -33.19
CA GLY A 481 29.14 13.94 -32.62
C GLY A 481 30.00 14.32 -31.42
N GLN A 482 30.02 13.46 -30.41
CA GLN A 482 30.88 13.56 -29.23
C GLN A 482 31.54 12.19 -28.97
N THR A 483 32.84 12.18 -28.68
CA THR A 483 33.58 10.94 -28.39
C THR A 483 33.63 10.69 -26.89
N VAL A 484 33.13 9.53 -26.45
CA VAL A 484 33.29 9.05 -25.06
C VAL A 484 34.20 7.83 -25.02
N ARG A 485 34.96 7.65 -23.93
CA ARG A 485 35.74 6.44 -23.65
C ARG A 485 35.12 5.71 -22.45
N PRO A 486 34.49 4.54 -22.65
CA PRO A 486 34.03 3.73 -21.54
C PRO A 486 35.19 3.16 -20.72
N ILE A 487 35.02 3.10 -19.39
CA ILE A 487 35.87 2.29 -18.51
C ILE A 487 35.16 0.97 -18.15
N ALA A 488 35.90 -0.06 -17.76
CA ALA A 488 35.30 -1.32 -17.32
C ALA A 488 34.59 -1.14 -15.95
N ALA A 489 33.36 -1.63 -15.85
CA ALA A 489 32.57 -1.64 -14.61
C ALA A 489 32.00 -3.06 -14.33
N PRO A 490 31.53 -3.36 -13.10
CA PRO A 490 30.96 -4.66 -12.77
C PRO A 490 29.80 -5.04 -13.72
N PRO A 491 29.83 -6.21 -14.40
CA PRO A 491 28.87 -6.54 -15.45
C PRO A 491 27.42 -6.43 -15.04
N ALA A 492 27.06 -7.00 -13.88
CA ALA A 492 25.69 -6.99 -13.39
C ALA A 492 25.15 -5.57 -13.08
N LEU A 493 26.00 -4.57 -12.81
CA LEU A 493 25.56 -3.18 -12.64
C LEU A 493 25.19 -2.55 -14.00
N VAL A 494 26.03 -2.78 -15.02
CA VAL A 494 25.82 -2.29 -16.39
C VAL A 494 24.64 -3.00 -17.05
N GLU A 495 24.56 -4.33 -16.94
CA GLU A 495 23.47 -5.15 -17.45
C GLU A 495 22.12 -4.73 -16.88
N ARG A 496 22.05 -4.45 -15.57
CA ARG A 496 20.82 -4.02 -14.91
C ARG A 496 20.41 -2.60 -15.31
N ALA A 497 21.37 -1.70 -15.47
CA ALA A 497 21.12 -0.34 -15.95
C ALA A 497 20.58 -0.33 -17.39
N VAL A 498 21.18 -1.13 -18.29
CA VAL A 498 20.68 -1.33 -19.66
C VAL A 498 19.31 -2.00 -19.67
N ALA A 499 19.08 -3.01 -18.84
CA ALA A 499 17.77 -3.66 -18.76
C ALA A 499 16.65 -2.72 -18.29
N GLY A 500 16.95 -1.76 -17.41
CA GLY A 500 16.01 -0.70 -17.02
C GLY A 500 15.65 0.23 -18.18
N ALA A 501 16.62 0.57 -19.03
CA ALA A 501 16.37 1.36 -20.24
C ALA A 501 15.60 0.56 -21.32
N GLU A 502 15.92 -0.72 -21.53
CA GLU A 502 15.14 -1.61 -22.41
C GLU A 502 13.69 -1.80 -21.91
N LEU A 503 13.46 -1.84 -20.60
CA LEU A 503 12.12 -1.84 -20.01
C LEU A 503 11.40 -0.51 -20.25
N THR A 504 12.09 0.63 -20.10
CA THR A 504 11.55 1.96 -20.37
C THR A 504 11.08 2.09 -21.83
N ASP A 505 11.87 1.60 -22.79
CA ASP A 505 11.51 1.54 -24.21
C ASP A 505 10.24 0.67 -24.44
N LEU A 506 10.15 -0.48 -23.76
CA LEU A 506 8.99 -1.40 -23.87
C LEU A 506 7.72 -0.80 -23.25
N GLU A 507 7.83 -0.12 -22.11
CA GLU A 507 6.71 0.54 -21.44
C GLU A 507 6.21 1.76 -22.21
N ALA A 508 7.10 2.57 -22.79
CA ALA A 508 6.74 3.66 -23.68
C ALA A 508 5.97 3.17 -24.92
N ARG A 509 6.38 2.04 -25.50
CA ARG A 509 5.64 1.38 -26.60
C ARG A 509 4.28 0.87 -26.12
N LEU A 510 4.24 0.18 -24.98
CA LEU A 510 3.01 -0.35 -24.37
C LEU A 510 1.97 0.75 -24.11
N ALA A 511 2.40 1.92 -23.63
CA ALA A 511 1.53 3.07 -23.35
C ALA A 511 0.82 3.64 -24.60
N THR A 512 1.35 3.37 -25.80
CA THR A 512 0.79 3.83 -27.09
C THR A 512 0.24 2.72 -27.97
N ALA A 513 0.35 1.45 -27.55
CA ALA A 513 0.01 0.29 -28.36
C ALA A 513 -1.50 0.10 -28.53
N ALA A 514 -1.91 -0.42 -29.70
CA ALA A 514 -3.26 -0.88 -29.91
C ALA A 514 -3.60 -2.06 -28.97
N PRO A 515 -4.86 -2.26 -28.55
CA PRO A 515 -5.23 -3.30 -27.58
C PRO A 515 -4.77 -4.72 -27.92
N THR A 516 -4.65 -5.05 -29.21
CA THR A 516 -4.16 -6.34 -29.72
C THR A 516 -2.65 -6.53 -29.57
N GLU A 517 -1.85 -5.46 -29.69
CA GLU A 517 -0.39 -5.50 -29.49
C GLU A 517 0.00 -5.33 -28.03
N ALA A 518 -0.80 -4.58 -27.27
CA ALA A 518 -0.56 -4.30 -25.86
C ALA A 518 -0.39 -5.57 -25.01
N GLU A 519 -1.09 -6.66 -25.33
CA GLU A 519 -0.94 -7.92 -24.59
C GLU A 519 0.43 -8.60 -24.82
N ALA A 520 0.92 -8.61 -26.06
CA ALA A 520 2.25 -9.12 -26.38
C ALA A 520 3.35 -8.24 -25.75
N LEU A 521 3.15 -6.92 -25.72
CA LEU A 521 4.07 -5.98 -25.06
C LEU A 521 4.06 -6.14 -23.53
N ARG A 522 2.91 -6.36 -22.89
CA ARG A 522 2.84 -6.72 -21.46
C ARG A 522 3.63 -7.98 -21.15
N ALA A 523 3.46 -9.03 -21.96
CA ALA A 523 4.22 -10.28 -21.81
C ALA A 523 5.73 -10.03 -21.90
N ALA A 524 6.19 -9.26 -22.90
CA ALA A 524 7.60 -8.89 -23.05
C ALA A 524 8.16 -8.03 -21.90
N VAL A 525 7.37 -7.07 -21.38
CA VAL A 525 7.72 -6.27 -20.20
C VAL A 525 7.87 -7.17 -18.96
N ILE A 526 6.93 -8.09 -18.74
CA ILE A 526 6.97 -9.04 -17.62
C ILE A 526 8.19 -9.97 -17.74
N GLU A 527 8.42 -10.56 -18.92
CA GLU A 527 9.55 -11.45 -19.18
C GLU A 527 10.89 -10.74 -18.94
N ARG A 528 11.09 -9.54 -19.52
CA ARG A 528 12.34 -8.79 -19.37
C ARG A 528 12.56 -8.35 -17.93
N SER A 529 11.49 -7.90 -17.24
CA SER A 529 11.52 -7.49 -15.83
C SER A 529 11.91 -8.63 -14.90
N ILE A 530 11.33 -9.81 -15.09
CA ILE A 530 11.65 -11.02 -14.32
C ILE A 530 13.09 -11.46 -14.58
N ALA A 531 13.51 -11.51 -15.86
CA ALA A 531 14.85 -11.96 -16.24
C ALA A 531 15.97 -11.03 -15.71
N ALA A 532 15.75 -9.72 -15.70
CA ALA A 532 16.72 -8.74 -15.24
C ALA A 532 16.63 -8.39 -13.74
N ARG A 533 15.60 -8.89 -13.03
CA ARG A 533 15.24 -8.45 -11.67
C ARG A 533 15.13 -6.93 -11.51
N VAL A 534 14.49 -6.28 -12.48
CA VAL A 534 14.18 -4.84 -12.45
C VAL A 534 12.66 -4.70 -12.44
N LEU A 535 12.09 -3.99 -11.47
CA LEU A 535 10.65 -3.74 -11.42
C LEU A 535 10.17 -2.95 -12.65
N SER A 536 8.93 -3.21 -13.04
CA SER A 536 8.16 -2.46 -14.04
C SER A 536 6.73 -2.27 -13.54
N SER A 537 5.92 -1.49 -14.25
CA SER A 537 4.49 -1.29 -13.96
C SER A 537 3.68 -2.60 -13.88
N GLN A 538 4.18 -3.67 -14.53
CA GLN A 538 3.53 -4.98 -14.66
C GLN A 538 4.03 -6.04 -13.66
N THR A 539 5.05 -5.73 -12.84
CA THR A 539 5.67 -6.69 -11.93
C THR A 539 5.74 -6.20 -10.48
N SER A 540 6.12 -7.10 -9.57
CA SER A 540 6.21 -6.84 -8.13
C SER A 540 7.25 -7.76 -7.50
N TYR A 541 7.81 -7.34 -6.38
CA TYR A 541 8.71 -8.15 -5.55
C TYR A 541 7.89 -8.91 -4.49
N LEU A 542 7.97 -10.24 -4.50
CA LEU A 542 7.26 -11.12 -3.58
C LEU A 542 8.23 -11.90 -2.68
N VAL A 543 8.05 -11.74 -1.36
CA VAL A 543 8.67 -12.56 -0.31
C VAL A 543 7.65 -13.63 0.12
N LEU A 544 8.05 -14.90 0.12
CA LEU A 544 7.33 -16.04 0.70
C LEU A 544 8.25 -16.78 1.67
N GLU A 545 7.66 -17.50 2.63
CA GLU A 545 8.36 -18.12 3.76
C GLU A 545 9.32 -19.25 3.36
N THR A 546 8.97 -20.09 2.39
CA THR A 546 9.76 -21.27 1.99
C THR A 546 9.91 -21.45 0.47
N GLU A 547 10.93 -22.18 0.03
CA GLU A 547 11.09 -22.55 -1.40
C GLU A 547 9.92 -23.39 -1.93
N ALA A 548 9.25 -24.17 -1.07
CA ALA A 548 8.06 -24.93 -1.44
C ALA A 548 6.89 -24.01 -1.80
N ASP A 549 6.79 -22.85 -1.14
CA ASP A 549 5.76 -21.85 -1.41
C ASP A 549 5.99 -21.16 -2.76
N TYR A 550 7.24 -20.84 -3.09
CA TYR A 550 7.61 -20.34 -4.43
C TYR A 550 7.33 -21.37 -5.52
N ALA A 551 7.73 -22.63 -5.31
CA ALA A 551 7.46 -23.73 -6.24
C ALA A 551 5.95 -23.94 -6.48
N ARG A 552 5.11 -23.77 -5.45
CA ARG A 552 3.65 -23.86 -5.54
C ARG A 552 3.03 -22.85 -6.50
N TYR A 553 3.64 -21.68 -6.70
CA TYR A 553 3.22 -20.67 -7.67
C TYR A 553 4.01 -20.72 -9.00
N GLY A 554 4.89 -21.71 -9.19
CA GLY A 554 5.72 -21.85 -10.38
C GLY A 554 6.87 -20.84 -10.47
N ILE A 555 7.36 -20.34 -9.33
CA ILE A 555 8.43 -19.33 -9.26
C ILE A 555 9.78 -20.05 -9.08
N ASP A 556 10.55 -20.22 -10.16
CA ASP A 556 11.92 -20.76 -10.08
C ASP A 556 12.92 -19.67 -9.66
N ARG A 557 13.65 -19.94 -8.56
CA ARG A 557 14.66 -19.08 -7.93
C ARG A 557 16.09 -19.60 -8.09
N ALA A 558 16.27 -20.88 -8.42
CA ALA A 558 17.57 -21.57 -8.32
C ALA A 558 18.63 -21.06 -9.30
N ARG A 559 18.21 -20.36 -10.37
CA ARG A 559 19.08 -19.80 -11.41
C ARG A 559 19.24 -18.28 -11.34
N ARG A 560 18.68 -17.63 -10.31
CA ARG A 560 18.67 -16.17 -10.18
C ARG A 560 19.88 -15.67 -9.39
N VAL A 561 20.29 -14.44 -9.69
CA VAL A 561 21.40 -13.76 -9.02
C VAL A 561 20.88 -12.48 -8.36
N VAL A 562 21.30 -12.24 -7.13
CA VAL A 562 21.01 -11.02 -6.36
C VAL A 562 22.30 -10.22 -6.19
N LEU A 563 22.22 -8.90 -6.34
CA LEU A 563 23.35 -7.99 -6.07
C LEU A 563 23.33 -7.52 -4.63
N THR A 564 24.51 -7.50 -4.01
CA THR A 564 24.73 -7.02 -2.64
C THR A 564 26.08 -6.32 -2.51
N LEU A 565 26.25 -5.52 -1.45
CA LEU A 565 27.51 -4.86 -1.11
C LEU A 565 28.05 -5.43 0.21
N ASP A 566 29.29 -5.93 0.19
CA ASP A 566 30.05 -6.24 1.40
C ASP A 566 31.27 -5.31 1.56
N ASP A 567 32.08 -5.50 2.61
CA ASP A 567 33.28 -4.69 2.86
C ASP A 567 34.38 -4.87 1.78
N ALA A 568 34.18 -5.74 0.78
CA ALA A 568 35.03 -5.91 -0.40
C ALA A 568 34.34 -5.47 -1.72
N GLY A 569 33.19 -4.81 -1.64
CA GLY A 569 32.50 -4.17 -2.77
C GLY A 569 31.29 -4.95 -3.31
N LEU A 570 30.95 -4.69 -4.58
CA LEU A 570 29.75 -5.24 -5.22
C LEU A 570 29.92 -6.72 -5.57
N ARG A 571 28.97 -7.55 -5.12
CA ARG A 571 28.98 -9.01 -5.34
C ARG A 571 27.63 -9.55 -5.80
N ALA A 572 27.69 -10.70 -6.45
CA ALA A 572 26.56 -11.50 -6.91
C ALA A 572 26.40 -12.72 -5.99
N ILE A 573 25.19 -12.94 -5.45
CA ILE A 573 24.84 -14.09 -4.60
C ILE A 573 23.63 -14.85 -5.15
N GLN A 574 23.47 -16.13 -4.77
CA GLN A 574 22.28 -16.92 -5.10
C GLN A 574 21.24 -16.81 -3.97
N PRO A 575 19.95 -16.58 -4.28
CA PRO A 575 18.90 -16.36 -3.27
C PRO A 575 18.49 -17.63 -2.51
N THR A 576 18.87 -18.82 -2.99
CA THR A 576 18.55 -20.12 -2.39
C THR A 576 19.47 -20.53 -1.23
N ASN A 577 20.52 -19.76 -0.95
CA ASN A 577 21.37 -19.95 0.23
C ASN A 577 21.26 -18.73 1.15
N PRO A 578 20.19 -18.64 1.98
CA PRO A 578 19.88 -17.45 2.75
C PRO A 578 20.99 -17.17 3.77
N LEU A 579 21.59 -15.98 3.66
CA LEU A 579 22.62 -15.53 4.60
C LEU A 579 22.02 -15.41 6.01
N PRO A 580 22.79 -15.73 7.07
CA PRO A 580 22.33 -15.53 8.44
C PRO A 580 22.10 -14.04 8.71
N VAL A 581 21.08 -13.72 9.49
CA VAL A 581 20.87 -12.37 10.03
C VAL A 581 21.96 -12.13 11.08
N VAL A 582 23.07 -11.55 10.65
CA VAL A 582 24.10 -11.05 11.58
C VAL A 582 23.52 -9.83 12.30
N PRO A 583 23.21 -9.90 13.61
CA PRO A 583 22.75 -8.75 14.36
C PRO A 583 23.87 -7.71 14.46
N PRO A 584 23.56 -6.42 14.61
CA PRO A 584 24.57 -5.42 14.95
C PRO A 584 25.26 -5.85 16.26
N ARG A 585 26.61 -5.83 16.29
CA ARG A 585 27.37 -6.29 17.46
C ARG A 585 26.99 -5.44 18.69
N PRO A 586 26.41 -6.02 19.76
CA PRO A 586 26.18 -5.28 21.00
C PRO A 586 27.55 -4.97 21.61
N GLY A 587 27.86 -3.68 21.73
CA GLY A 587 29.22 -3.21 22.01
C GLY A 587 29.32 -1.80 22.59
N GLN A 588 28.23 -1.31 23.16
CA GLN A 588 28.20 -0.27 24.19
C GLN A 588 26.79 -0.24 24.78
N GLU A 589 26.58 -0.96 25.88
CA GLU A 589 25.37 -0.83 26.67
C GLU A 589 25.32 0.58 27.26
N VAL A 590 24.31 1.37 26.88
CA VAL A 590 23.89 2.51 27.68
C VAL A 590 22.81 1.98 28.61
N SER A 591 23.22 1.63 29.83
CA SER A 591 22.27 1.21 30.87
C SER A 591 21.32 2.37 31.17
N LEU A 592 20.04 2.18 30.87
CA LEU A 592 18.97 3.06 31.31
C LEU A 592 18.60 2.65 32.74
N LEU A 593 19.04 3.41 33.75
CA LEU A 593 18.36 3.47 35.05
C LEU A 593 18.68 4.75 35.83
N THR A 594 17.62 5.23 36.49
CA THR A 594 17.37 6.39 37.36
C THR A 594 18.48 6.75 38.38
N PRO A 595 18.63 8.04 38.78
CA PRO A 595 19.78 8.50 39.57
C PRO A 595 19.72 8.24 41.08
N LEU A 596 20.92 8.09 41.67
CA LEU A 596 21.33 8.47 43.04
C LEU A 596 20.43 8.07 44.22
N LEU A 597 20.79 6.97 44.89
CA LEU A 597 20.82 6.88 46.36
C LEU A 597 22.05 6.07 46.80
N GLU A 598 22.56 6.34 48.00
CA GLU A 598 23.92 6.02 48.47
C GLU A 598 24.05 4.67 49.22
N GLY A 599 25.25 4.09 49.23
CA GLY A 599 25.84 3.50 50.45
C GLY A 599 26.32 2.04 50.46
N HIS A 600 27.64 1.86 50.67
CA HIS A 600 28.36 0.70 51.26
C HIS A 600 28.24 -0.71 50.61
N ASP A 601 29.18 -1.66 50.80
CA ASP A 601 30.66 -1.65 50.89
C ASP A 601 31.18 -3.12 50.73
N ASP A 602 32.50 -3.31 50.54
CA ASP A 602 33.30 -4.55 50.72
C ASP A 602 33.06 -5.83 49.87
N GLY A 603 34.15 -6.39 49.28
CA GLY A 603 34.28 -7.83 48.99
C GLY A 603 34.95 -8.26 47.67
N VAL A 604 36.18 -8.80 47.72
CA VAL A 604 37.06 -9.22 46.57
C VAL A 604 37.99 -10.38 47.07
N PRO A 605 38.59 -11.33 46.29
CA PRO A 605 38.30 -11.99 44.99
C PRO A 605 38.43 -13.57 45.05
N THR A 606 38.70 -14.19 43.88
CA THR A 606 39.29 -15.53 43.52
C THR A 606 38.30 -16.54 42.89
N ASP A 607 38.55 -17.27 41.78
CA ASP A 607 39.81 -17.87 41.29
C ASP A 607 39.77 -18.26 39.77
N ALA A 608 40.86 -18.83 39.21
CA ALA A 608 41.10 -19.08 37.77
C ALA A 608 41.01 -20.58 37.30
N PRO A 609 41.05 -20.91 35.97
CA PRO A 609 40.60 -22.21 35.43
C PRO A 609 41.73 -23.19 35.02
N PRO A 610 41.38 -24.45 34.63
CA PRO A 610 42.11 -25.18 33.56
C PRO A 610 41.15 -26.02 32.63
N PRO A 611 41.59 -26.96 31.77
CA PRO A 611 41.99 -26.66 30.39
C PRO A 611 41.41 -27.63 29.28
N ILE A 612 42.00 -27.56 28.08
CA ILE A 612 41.63 -28.20 26.79
C ILE A 612 42.25 -29.62 26.62
N GLU A 613 41.61 -30.52 25.86
CA GLU A 613 42.26 -31.65 25.15
C GLU A 613 41.74 -31.85 23.71
N VAL A 614 42.49 -32.61 22.89
CA VAL A 614 42.46 -32.69 21.40
C VAL A 614 42.70 -34.13 20.91
N ALA A 615 42.06 -34.54 19.80
CA ALA A 615 42.45 -35.59 18.83
C ALA A 615 41.44 -35.55 17.65
N ASP A 616 41.82 -35.42 16.37
CA ASP A 616 42.44 -36.41 15.45
C ASP A 616 41.45 -37.57 15.08
N ASP A 617 41.32 -38.07 13.84
CA ASP A 617 42.21 -37.95 12.67
C ASP A 617 41.55 -38.33 11.30
N LEU A 618 42.30 -38.08 10.21
CA LEU A 618 42.32 -38.73 8.87
C LEU A 618 41.20 -38.56 7.81
N ALA A 619 41.64 -38.14 6.61
CA ALA A 619 40.99 -38.25 5.29
C ALA A 619 41.67 -39.34 4.43
N VAL A 620 41.10 -39.77 3.28
CA VAL A 620 41.82 -40.09 2.01
C VAL A 620 40.85 -40.13 0.77
N ASP A 621 41.22 -39.39 -0.29
CA ASP A 621 41.01 -39.46 -1.77
C ASP A 621 39.72 -39.97 -2.51
N ALA A 622 39.54 -39.37 -3.71
CA ALA A 622 38.74 -39.81 -4.86
C ALA A 622 39.66 -40.16 -6.06
N PRO A 623 39.20 -40.83 -7.15
CA PRO A 623 38.84 -40.05 -8.38
C PRO A 623 37.88 -40.71 -9.43
N VAL A 624 37.23 -39.86 -10.28
CA VAL A 624 37.11 -39.88 -11.80
C VAL A 624 36.71 -41.22 -12.53
N ALA A 625 35.86 -41.33 -13.59
CA ALA A 625 35.46 -40.48 -14.74
C ALA A 625 34.15 -40.95 -15.46
N ASP A 626 33.57 -40.08 -16.33
CA ASP A 626 32.93 -40.28 -17.69
C ASP A 626 32.03 -41.52 -18.01
N GLU A 627 31.14 -41.58 -19.03
CA GLU A 627 30.89 -40.75 -20.24
C GLU A 627 29.39 -40.82 -20.72
N ARG A 628 29.08 -40.09 -21.80
CA ARG A 628 27.80 -39.82 -22.52
C ARG A 628 26.91 -41.02 -22.96
N ALA A 629 25.58 -40.82 -23.06
CA ALA A 629 24.76 -40.97 -24.30
C ALA A 629 23.21 -40.85 -24.12
N GLU A 630 22.53 -40.18 -25.07
CA GLU A 630 21.11 -40.37 -25.47
C GLU A 630 21.08 -41.12 -26.85
N PRO A 631 19.95 -41.50 -27.53
CA PRO A 631 18.52 -41.16 -27.30
C PRO A 631 17.46 -42.28 -27.62
N THR A 632 16.18 -41.88 -27.72
CA THR A 632 15.04 -42.46 -28.49
C THR A 632 14.00 -43.46 -27.90
N VAL A 633 12.79 -42.92 -27.67
CA VAL A 633 11.46 -43.29 -28.26
C VAL A 633 10.83 -44.70 -28.07
N ALA A 634 9.76 -44.71 -27.25
CA ALA A 634 8.47 -45.44 -27.35
C ALA A 634 8.35 -46.98 -27.27
N SER A 635 7.59 -47.45 -26.26
CA SER A 635 6.20 -47.97 -26.40
C SER A 635 5.85 -49.19 -25.50
N ARG A 636 4.57 -49.25 -25.10
CA ARG A 636 3.79 -50.40 -24.56
C ARG A 636 4.17 -51.01 -23.19
N ALA A 637 3.13 -51.12 -22.34
CA ALA A 637 3.08 -51.96 -21.15
C ALA A 637 2.92 -53.46 -21.51
N PRO A 638 3.20 -54.38 -20.57
CA PRO A 638 2.10 -54.90 -19.74
C PRO A 638 2.45 -55.08 -18.23
N ALA A 639 1.42 -55.28 -17.40
CA ALA A 639 1.53 -55.77 -16.01
C ALA A 639 1.54 -57.33 -15.97
N PRO A 640 1.94 -58.03 -14.87
CA PRO A 640 1.11 -58.10 -13.65
C PRO A 640 1.85 -58.33 -12.30
N SER A 641 1.05 -58.63 -11.25
CA SER A 641 1.31 -59.30 -9.94
C SER A 641 1.90 -58.52 -8.74
N ASP A 642 1.02 -58.24 -7.77
CA ASP A 642 1.04 -58.54 -6.32
C ASP A 642 2.36 -58.79 -5.57
N GLY A 643 2.51 -58.21 -4.35
CA GLY A 643 3.71 -58.50 -3.51
C GLY A 643 3.83 -57.98 -2.06
N SER A 644 2.95 -57.12 -1.53
CA SER A 644 2.75 -56.83 -0.09
C SER A 644 3.89 -56.26 0.84
N LEU A 645 3.50 -55.27 1.66
CA LEU A 645 3.96 -54.94 3.05
C LEU A 645 5.39 -54.40 3.32
N GLY A 646 5.47 -53.22 3.97
CA GLY A 646 6.71 -52.79 4.65
C GLY A 646 6.88 -51.30 5.05
N LEU A 647 6.04 -50.77 5.94
CA LEU A 647 6.29 -49.62 6.86
C LEU A 647 7.07 -48.37 6.36
N GLY A 648 6.37 -47.23 6.26
CA GLY A 648 6.94 -45.87 6.23
C GLY A 648 6.07 -44.89 7.01
N GLY A 649 6.66 -44.02 7.83
CA GLY A 649 5.93 -43.14 8.76
C GLY A 649 6.15 -41.64 8.52
N GLY A 650 5.28 -40.83 9.15
CA GLY A 650 5.54 -39.42 9.50
C GLY A 650 5.55 -38.39 8.35
N GLY A 651 4.45 -37.65 8.19
CA GLY A 651 4.46 -36.41 7.38
C GLY A 651 3.07 -35.89 7.03
N SER A 652 2.64 -34.79 7.65
CA SER A 652 1.36 -34.11 7.35
C SER A 652 1.57 -32.91 6.45
N GLY A 653 1.40 -33.08 5.13
CA GLY A 653 1.55 -32.02 4.13
C GLY A 653 0.45 -32.08 3.06
N TRP A 654 -0.05 -30.92 2.64
CA TRP A 654 -1.21 -30.81 1.75
C TRP A 654 -0.83 -30.33 0.34
N GLY A 655 -1.14 -31.14 -0.69
CA GLY A 655 -1.23 -30.64 -2.07
C GLY A 655 -1.22 -31.71 -3.16
N THR A 656 -2.27 -31.74 -3.99
CA THR A 656 -2.27 -31.78 -5.49
C THR A 656 -3.59 -32.31 -6.07
N ILE A 657 -3.75 -32.13 -7.39
CA ILE A 657 -4.91 -32.48 -8.24
C ILE A 657 -4.38 -33.38 -9.37
N GLY A 658 -5.06 -34.44 -9.83
CA GLY A 658 -6.36 -34.98 -9.42
C GLY A 658 -7.16 -35.47 -10.64
N VAL A 659 -7.47 -36.76 -10.72
CA VAL A 659 -8.11 -37.42 -11.88
C VAL A 659 -9.25 -38.32 -11.38
N GLY A 660 -10.44 -38.23 -11.98
CA GLY A 660 -11.68 -38.75 -11.36
C GLY A 660 -12.28 -39.99 -12.03
N ALA A 661 -13.33 -40.56 -11.41
CA ALA A 661 -14.50 -41.21 -12.02
C ALA A 661 -15.29 -42.10 -11.01
N ALA A 662 -16.22 -41.51 -10.25
CA ALA A 662 -17.41 -42.21 -9.70
C ALA A 662 -18.35 -41.18 -9.01
N GLY A 663 -19.65 -41.25 -9.28
CA GLY A 663 -20.65 -40.31 -8.75
C GLY A 663 -21.13 -40.63 -7.33
N THR A 664 -20.26 -40.54 -6.33
CA THR A 664 -20.63 -40.61 -4.90
C THR A 664 -19.87 -39.57 -4.07
N LEU A 665 -20.46 -39.11 -2.96
CA LEU A 665 -19.74 -38.31 -1.95
C LEU A 665 -18.87 -39.24 -1.10
N GLY A 666 -17.64 -39.47 -1.53
CA GLY A 666 -16.66 -40.34 -0.85
C GLY A 666 -15.35 -39.61 -0.52
N ARG A 667 -14.65 -40.06 0.53
CA ARG A 667 -13.27 -39.64 0.81
C ARG A 667 -12.37 -40.01 -0.37
N GLY A 668 -11.56 -39.07 -0.86
CA GLY A 668 -10.47 -39.38 -1.79
C GLY A 668 -9.40 -40.22 -1.08
N SER A 669 -9.20 -41.46 -1.52
CA SER A 669 -8.28 -42.40 -0.88
C SER A 669 -6.87 -42.36 -1.48
N ALA A 670 -6.09 -41.34 -1.10
CA ALA A 670 -4.62 -41.39 -1.02
C ALA A 670 -4.06 -40.10 -0.35
N GLY A 671 -3.96 -40.08 0.98
CA GLY A 671 -2.96 -39.23 1.68
C GLY A 671 -3.26 -37.76 2.00
N GLY A 672 -4.45 -37.18 1.72
CA GLY A 672 -4.74 -35.76 2.00
C GLY A 672 -6.07 -35.50 2.73
N THR A 673 -6.09 -34.59 3.70
CA THR A 673 -7.24 -34.33 4.61
C THR A 673 -8.21 -33.23 4.15
N GLY A 674 -8.37 -33.07 2.82
CA GLY A 674 -9.12 -31.99 2.18
C GLY A 674 -10.65 -32.07 2.22
N TYR A 675 -11.29 -30.98 2.66
CA TYR A 675 -12.72 -30.73 2.51
C TYR A 675 -12.95 -29.75 1.34
N GLY A 676 -13.72 -30.15 0.33
CA GLY A 676 -14.02 -29.30 -0.83
C GLY A 676 -15.17 -29.83 -1.68
N VAL A 677 -15.96 -28.93 -2.25
CA VAL A 677 -17.13 -29.24 -3.09
C VAL A 677 -16.71 -29.34 -4.55
N GLY A 678 -16.71 -30.54 -5.13
CA GLY A 678 -16.36 -30.77 -6.52
C GLY A 678 -17.51 -30.50 -7.50
N ALA A 679 -17.40 -29.48 -8.34
CA ALA A 679 -18.40 -29.16 -9.36
C ALA A 679 -18.27 -30.05 -10.62
N GLY A 680 -18.70 -31.31 -10.53
CA GLY A 680 -18.78 -32.22 -11.67
C GLY A 680 -20.07 -32.07 -12.47
N ARG A 681 -20.00 -31.61 -13.74
CA ARG A 681 -21.14 -31.65 -14.68
C ARG A 681 -21.39 -33.10 -15.15
N GLY A 682 -22.28 -33.81 -14.47
CA GLY A 682 -22.85 -35.10 -14.90
C GLY A 682 -24.37 -35.07 -14.82
N GLY A 683 -25.07 -35.37 -15.91
CA GLY A 683 -26.49 -35.05 -16.04
C GLY A 683 -27.46 -36.04 -15.37
N LEU A 684 -28.06 -35.64 -14.25
CA LEU A 684 -29.40 -36.06 -13.83
C LEU A 684 -30.19 -34.84 -13.35
N ARG A 685 -31.47 -34.76 -13.70
CA ARG A 685 -32.31 -33.56 -13.47
C ARG A 685 -32.67 -33.40 -11.98
N GLY A 686 -32.35 -32.23 -11.43
CA GLY A 686 -33.23 -31.52 -10.51
C GLY A 686 -33.33 -32.00 -9.05
N ARG A 687 -32.23 -31.96 -8.29
CA ARG A 687 -32.27 -31.66 -6.84
C ARG A 687 -31.06 -30.81 -6.44
N ILE A 688 -31.30 -29.61 -5.90
CA ILE A 688 -30.29 -28.87 -5.14
C ILE A 688 -30.35 -29.43 -3.71
N ALA A 689 -29.30 -30.12 -3.27
CA ALA A 689 -29.18 -30.51 -1.87
C ALA A 689 -28.94 -29.25 -1.04
N ARG A 690 -29.90 -28.88 -0.18
CA ARG A 690 -29.73 -27.82 0.81
C ARG A 690 -28.96 -28.40 2.02
N ALA A 691 -28.00 -27.66 2.56
CA ALA A 691 -27.27 -28.05 3.76
C ALA A 691 -28.17 -28.01 5.02
N PRO A 692 -27.92 -28.85 6.03
CA PRO A 692 -28.60 -28.73 7.32
C PRO A 692 -28.27 -27.40 8.00
N THR A 693 -29.16 -26.96 8.90
CA THR A 693 -28.95 -25.73 9.67
C THR A 693 -28.70 -26.05 11.14
N VAL A 694 -27.71 -25.38 11.73
CA VAL A 694 -27.34 -25.56 13.14
C VAL A 694 -27.71 -24.30 13.91
N GLN A 695 -28.57 -24.45 14.92
CA GLN A 695 -28.93 -23.39 15.85
C GLN A 695 -28.13 -23.56 17.14
N ILE A 696 -27.49 -22.48 17.57
CA ILE A 696 -26.73 -22.41 18.81
C ILE A 696 -27.67 -21.99 19.94
N GLY A 697 -27.78 -22.80 20.99
CA GLY A 697 -28.45 -22.39 22.22
C GLY A 697 -27.53 -21.57 23.14
N ARG A 698 -28.08 -20.99 24.21
CA ARG A 698 -27.29 -20.20 25.17
C ARG A 698 -26.35 -21.11 25.97
N PRO A 699 -25.03 -20.87 25.99
CA PRO A 699 -24.12 -21.64 26.82
C PRO A 699 -24.26 -21.29 28.30
N THR A 700 -24.10 -22.28 29.17
CA THR A 700 -23.87 -22.07 30.60
C THR A 700 -22.38 -22.23 30.86
N VAL A 701 -21.78 -21.23 31.49
CA VAL A 701 -20.34 -21.14 31.76
C VAL A 701 -20.14 -20.96 33.26
N VAL A 702 -19.31 -21.81 33.85
CA VAL A 702 -18.88 -21.73 35.25
C VAL A 702 -17.37 -21.49 35.25
N GLY A 703 -16.98 -20.24 35.49
CA GLY A 703 -15.59 -19.76 35.44
C GLY A 703 -15.49 -18.35 34.85
N GLU A 704 -14.31 -17.75 34.90
CA GLU A 704 -14.12 -16.31 34.58
C GLU A 704 -13.94 -15.99 33.09
N LEU A 705 -13.81 -16.99 32.20
CA LEU A 705 -13.72 -16.73 30.77
C LEU A 705 -15.10 -16.34 30.22
N HIS A 706 -15.22 -15.11 29.68
CA HIS A 706 -16.51 -14.56 29.27
C HIS A 706 -17.19 -15.43 28.20
N ARG A 707 -18.51 -15.63 28.34
CA ARG A 707 -19.35 -16.49 27.48
C ARG A 707 -19.19 -16.20 25.98
N ASP A 708 -18.95 -14.94 25.62
CA ASP A 708 -18.84 -14.53 24.21
C ASP A 708 -17.47 -14.86 23.60
N ILE A 709 -16.40 -14.93 24.41
CA ILE A 709 -15.12 -15.51 24.00
C ILE A 709 -15.33 -16.99 23.66
N ILE A 710 -16.01 -17.72 24.54
CA ILE A 710 -16.29 -19.15 24.32
C ILE A 710 -17.13 -19.35 23.05
N ARG A 711 -18.18 -18.53 22.89
CA ARG A 711 -19.04 -18.49 21.69
C ARG A 711 -18.25 -18.25 20.41
N ARG A 712 -17.27 -17.34 20.39
CA ARG A 712 -16.41 -17.04 19.22
C ARG A 712 -15.64 -18.27 18.73
N TYR A 713 -14.99 -18.99 19.64
CA TYR A 713 -14.18 -20.16 19.27
C TYR A 713 -15.04 -21.36 18.88
N VAL A 714 -16.21 -21.54 19.49
CA VAL A 714 -17.20 -22.54 19.03
C VAL A 714 -17.79 -22.15 17.67
N ARG A 715 -18.13 -20.87 17.42
CA ARG A 715 -18.59 -20.33 16.12
C ARG A 715 -17.57 -20.65 15.00
N ARG A 716 -16.27 -20.53 15.28
CA ARG A 716 -15.19 -20.85 14.34
C ARG A 716 -15.09 -22.34 13.97
N ALA A 717 -15.56 -23.25 14.83
CA ALA A 717 -15.56 -24.69 14.57
C ALA A 717 -16.89 -25.22 14.00
N MET A 718 -17.86 -24.34 13.71
CA MET A 718 -19.18 -24.75 13.22
C MET A 718 -19.15 -25.58 11.93
N PRO A 719 -18.31 -25.31 10.90
CA PRO A 719 -18.24 -26.18 9.72
C PRO A 719 -17.86 -27.63 10.07
N GLN A 720 -16.94 -27.82 11.02
CA GLN A 720 -16.48 -29.13 11.48
C GLN A 720 -17.55 -29.84 12.32
N LEU A 721 -18.27 -29.11 13.18
CA LEU A 721 -19.39 -29.65 13.96
C LEU A 721 -20.56 -30.05 13.05
N THR A 722 -20.88 -29.23 12.04
CA THR A 722 -21.90 -29.55 11.01
C THR A 722 -21.54 -30.82 10.24
N TYR A 723 -20.28 -31.00 9.84
CA TYR A 723 -19.81 -32.22 9.17
C TYR A 723 -20.01 -33.50 10.01
N CYS A 724 -19.80 -33.43 11.33
CA CYS A 724 -20.05 -34.56 12.22
C CYS A 724 -21.54 -34.97 12.22
N TYR A 725 -22.45 -34.00 12.19
CA TYR A 725 -23.89 -34.24 12.09
C TYR A 725 -24.33 -34.69 10.69
N GLU A 726 -23.77 -34.13 9.61
CA GLU A 726 -24.03 -34.56 8.22
C GLU A 726 -23.68 -36.04 8.00
N ARG A 727 -22.57 -36.50 8.58
CA ARG A 727 -22.21 -37.93 8.56
C ARG A 727 -23.25 -38.80 9.27
N ALA A 728 -23.80 -38.34 10.38
CA ALA A 728 -24.84 -39.05 11.11
C ALA A 728 -26.14 -39.14 10.28
N LEU A 729 -26.51 -38.05 9.61
CA LEU A 729 -27.66 -37.93 8.71
C LEU A 729 -27.64 -38.91 7.51
N ILE A 730 -26.45 -39.33 7.05
CA ILE A 730 -26.30 -40.36 6.02
C ILE A 730 -26.74 -41.73 6.54
N THR A 731 -26.49 -42.02 7.82
CA THR A 731 -26.85 -43.29 8.47
C THR A 731 -28.29 -43.29 8.99
N ASP A 732 -28.76 -42.16 9.55
CA ASP A 732 -30.15 -41.99 9.97
C ASP A 732 -30.73 -40.63 9.54
N GLN A 733 -31.65 -40.69 8.57
CA GLN A 733 -32.33 -39.52 8.01
C GLN A 733 -33.39 -38.91 8.94
N ARG A 734 -33.60 -39.47 10.15
CA ARG A 734 -34.57 -38.99 11.16
C ARG A 734 -33.96 -38.22 12.32
N LEU A 735 -32.63 -38.10 12.40
CA LEU A 735 -31.93 -37.35 13.45
C LEU A 735 -32.44 -35.90 13.57
N ARG A 736 -33.07 -35.56 14.70
CA ARG A 736 -33.73 -34.26 14.94
C ARG A 736 -33.66 -33.85 16.41
N ASP A 737 -32.44 -33.73 16.93
CA ASP A 737 -32.23 -33.56 18.37
C ASP A 737 -31.23 -32.45 18.71
N ALA A 738 -31.39 -31.93 19.93
CA ALA A 738 -30.45 -31.00 20.53
C ALA A 738 -29.34 -31.76 21.25
N VAL A 739 -28.10 -31.58 20.78
CA VAL A 739 -26.90 -32.15 21.38
C VAL A 739 -26.46 -31.25 22.52
N SER A 740 -26.38 -31.81 23.72
CA SER A 740 -25.76 -31.13 24.85
C SER A 740 -24.28 -31.47 24.86
N THR A 741 -23.43 -30.49 24.56
CA THR A 741 -21.97 -30.66 24.69
C THR A 741 -21.49 -30.05 25.99
N ARG A 742 -20.53 -30.68 26.66
CA ARG A 742 -19.87 -30.15 27.85
C ARG A 742 -18.37 -30.30 27.71
N PHE A 743 -17.61 -29.27 28.02
CA PHE A 743 -16.15 -29.31 27.97
C PHE A 743 -15.51 -28.44 29.06
N THR A 744 -14.28 -28.78 29.43
CA THR A 744 -13.50 -28.05 30.44
C THR A 744 -12.30 -27.38 29.78
N ILE A 745 -12.16 -26.07 29.98
CA ILE A 745 -11.03 -25.27 29.52
C ILE A 745 -10.03 -25.15 30.67
N SER A 746 -8.78 -25.48 30.39
CA SER A 746 -7.63 -25.41 31.28
C SER A 746 -7.07 -23.98 31.37
N PRO A 747 -6.22 -23.66 32.36
CA PRO A 747 -5.65 -22.32 32.54
C PRO A 747 -4.85 -21.81 31.34
N ASP A 748 -4.21 -22.71 30.59
CA ASP A 748 -3.46 -22.44 29.35
C ASP A 748 -4.33 -22.30 28.08
N GLY A 749 -5.66 -22.31 28.25
CA GLY A 749 -6.65 -22.21 27.20
C GLY A 749 -6.95 -23.52 26.45
N ARG A 750 -6.32 -24.65 26.78
CA ARG A 750 -6.61 -25.95 26.13
C ARG A 750 -7.87 -26.60 26.69
N VAL A 751 -8.62 -27.32 25.86
CA VAL A 751 -9.71 -28.19 26.34
C VAL A 751 -9.13 -29.48 26.93
N SER A 752 -9.25 -29.67 28.24
CA SER A 752 -8.75 -30.87 28.95
C SER A 752 -9.69 -32.08 28.86
N GLY A 753 -10.95 -31.85 28.48
CA GLY A 753 -11.91 -32.92 28.22
C GLY A 753 -13.22 -32.39 27.66
N ALA A 754 -13.88 -33.16 26.81
CA ALA A 754 -15.18 -32.85 26.24
C ALA A 754 -16.07 -34.10 26.17
N THR A 755 -17.37 -33.91 26.30
CA THR A 755 -18.42 -34.91 26.11
C THR A 755 -19.52 -34.31 25.24
N ALA A 756 -19.97 -35.04 24.23
CA ALA A 756 -21.19 -34.76 23.48
C ALA A 756 -22.19 -35.89 23.74
N ALA A 757 -23.47 -35.54 23.84
CA ALA A 757 -24.56 -36.50 23.95
C ALA A 757 -25.79 -35.97 23.20
N GLY A 758 -26.31 -36.76 22.27
CA GLY A 758 -27.54 -36.46 21.55
C GLY A 758 -27.60 -36.97 20.11
N LEU A 759 -26.52 -37.58 19.59
CA LEU A 759 -26.49 -38.20 18.26
C LEU A 759 -26.17 -39.70 18.35
N THR A 760 -25.63 -40.28 17.27
CA THR A 760 -25.04 -41.61 17.27
C THR A 760 -23.65 -41.60 17.92
N PRO A 761 -23.15 -42.73 18.47
CA PRO A 761 -21.83 -42.78 19.12
C PRO A 761 -20.67 -42.27 18.25
N ASP A 762 -20.68 -42.57 16.94
CA ASP A 762 -19.67 -42.10 15.98
C ASP A 762 -19.74 -40.58 15.74
N ALA A 763 -20.92 -40.00 15.83
CA ALA A 763 -21.15 -38.57 15.64
C ALA A 763 -20.81 -37.79 16.92
N ASP A 764 -21.21 -38.28 18.09
CA ASP A 764 -20.83 -37.70 19.37
C ASP A 764 -19.31 -37.78 19.59
N ALA A 765 -18.65 -38.88 19.21
CA ALA A 765 -17.18 -38.99 19.21
C ALA A 765 -16.50 -37.99 18.23
N CYS A 766 -17.12 -37.75 17.07
CA CYS A 766 -16.66 -36.74 16.11
C CYS A 766 -16.77 -35.33 16.70
N LEU A 767 -17.90 -34.98 17.33
CA LEU A 767 -18.11 -33.69 17.99
C LEU A 767 -17.11 -33.48 19.16
N VAL A 768 -16.87 -34.51 19.97
CA VAL A 768 -15.86 -34.48 21.05
C VAL A 768 -14.46 -34.20 20.48
N SER A 769 -14.08 -34.84 19.38
CA SER A 769 -12.77 -34.61 18.73
C SER A 769 -12.60 -33.15 18.27
N VAL A 770 -13.65 -32.56 17.69
CA VAL A 770 -13.63 -31.14 17.28
C VAL A 770 -13.53 -30.21 18.49
N LEU A 771 -14.26 -30.49 19.58
CA LEU A 771 -14.23 -29.69 20.80
C LEU A 771 -12.88 -29.76 21.54
N VAL A 772 -12.26 -30.94 21.62
CA VAL A 772 -10.90 -31.10 22.21
C VAL A 772 -9.84 -30.37 21.38
N GLY A 773 -10.04 -30.22 20.07
CA GLY A 773 -9.19 -29.43 19.19
C GLY A 773 -9.29 -27.90 19.38
N LEU A 774 -10.24 -27.40 20.17
CA LEU A 774 -10.36 -25.97 20.45
C LEU A 774 -9.31 -25.49 21.43
N ARG A 775 -8.76 -24.29 21.15
CA ARG A 775 -7.82 -23.59 22.04
C ARG A 775 -8.29 -22.15 22.24
N PHE A 776 -8.69 -21.85 23.46
CA PHE A 776 -9.17 -20.54 23.92
C PHE A 776 -7.99 -19.67 24.41
N PRO A 777 -8.22 -18.39 24.74
CA PRO A 777 -7.25 -17.59 25.49
C PRO A 777 -6.98 -18.21 26.88
N ALA A 778 -5.83 -17.89 27.46
CA ALA A 778 -5.53 -18.26 28.85
C ALA A 778 -6.53 -17.63 29.83
N VAL A 779 -6.86 -18.34 30.90
CA VAL A 779 -7.84 -17.87 31.91
C VAL A 779 -7.11 -16.92 32.88
N PRO A 780 -7.52 -15.64 33.02
CA PRO A 780 -6.72 -14.63 33.75
C PRO A 780 -6.38 -14.97 35.21
N SER A 781 -7.28 -15.66 35.92
CA SER A 781 -7.09 -16.13 37.31
C SER A 781 -6.36 -17.46 37.45
N GLY A 782 -5.98 -18.10 36.35
CA GLY A 782 -5.39 -19.45 36.38
C GLY A 782 -6.38 -20.56 36.75
N GLY A 783 -7.69 -20.28 36.78
CA GLY A 783 -8.74 -21.26 37.06
C GLY A 783 -9.13 -22.13 35.84
N VAL A 784 -9.85 -23.22 36.10
CA VAL A 784 -10.52 -24.02 35.06
C VAL A 784 -11.93 -23.47 34.79
N VAL A 785 -12.38 -23.53 33.53
CA VAL A 785 -13.72 -23.06 33.13
C VAL A 785 -14.53 -24.23 32.58
N GLN A 786 -15.67 -24.52 33.20
CA GLN A 786 -16.60 -25.54 32.71
C GLN A 786 -17.66 -24.89 31.83
N VAL A 787 -17.84 -25.43 30.62
CA VAL A 787 -18.81 -24.97 29.63
C VAL A 787 -19.79 -26.09 29.34
N THR A 788 -21.09 -25.81 29.40
CA THR A 788 -22.13 -26.65 28.76
C THR A 788 -22.78 -25.84 27.64
N TYR A 789 -22.71 -26.35 26.41
CA TYR A 789 -23.02 -25.66 25.17
C TYR A 789 -24.03 -26.49 24.36
N PRO A 790 -25.32 -26.11 24.34
CA PRO A 790 -26.35 -26.81 23.57
C PRO A 790 -26.32 -26.44 22.07
N LEU A 791 -26.36 -27.45 21.20
CA LEU A 791 -26.36 -27.34 19.74
C LEU A 791 -27.60 -28.05 19.18
N ALA A 792 -28.51 -27.33 18.51
CA ALA A 792 -29.69 -27.90 17.88
C ALA A 792 -29.48 -28.05 16.36
N PHE A 793 -29.55 -29.27 15.85
CA PHE A 793 -29.29 -29.56 14.44
C PHE A 793 -30.58 -29.89 13.68
N HIS A 794 -30.77 -29.29 12.50
CA HIS A 794 -31.99 -29.41 11.71
C HIS A 794 -31.71 -29.88 10.28
N PRO A 795 -32.35 -30.98 9.82
CA PRO A 795 -32.31 -31.39 8.42
C PRO A 795 -32.92 -30.34 7.48
N ALA A 796 -32.39 -30.24 6.26
CA ALA A 796 -32.84 -29.23 5.33
C ALA A 796 -34.24 -29.51 4.77
N GLY A 797 -35.19 -28.60 5.04
CA GLY A 797 -36.54 -28.62 4.44
C GLY A 797 -37.71 -28.63 5.44
N THR A 798 -37.45 -28.76 6.74
CA THR A 798 -38.46 -28.54 7.79
C THR A 798 -38.42 -27.09 8.27
N ALA A 799 -39.57 -26.42 8.29
CA ALA A 799 -39.76 -25.16 9.01
C ALA A 799 -39.64 -25.38 10.53
N PRO A 800 -39.19 -24.38 11.31
CA PRO A 800 -39.24 -24.46 12.76
C PRO A 800 -40.69 -24.60 13.25
N PRO A 801 -40.94 -25.32 14.36
CA PRO A 801 -42.28 -25.46 14.91
C PRO A 801 -42.79 -24.12 15.44
N ASP A 802 -44.08 -23.86 15.21
CA ASP A 802 -44.79 -22.71 15.74
C ASP A 802 -44.98 -22.85 17.27
N LEU A 803 -44.62 -21.82 18.04
CA LEU A 803 -44.69 -21.84 19.51
C LEU A 803 -46.12 -21.51 20.00
N ALA A 804 -47.08 -22.31 19.55
CA ALA A 804 -48.49 -22.14 19.88
C ALA A 804 -49.23 -23.48 20.06
N THR A 805 -48.92 -24.23 21.13
CA THR A 805 -49.92 -24.95 21.97
C THR A 805 -49.24 -25.79 23.06
N ALA A 806 -49.61 -25.55 24.32
CA ALA A 806 -49.38 -26.49 25.43
C ALA A 806 -50.76 -26.81 26.07
N PRO A 807 -51.02 -28.05 26.54
CA PRO A 807 -52.32 -28.39 27.10
C PRO A 807 -52.57 -27.73 28.47
N ALA A 808 -53.83 -27.40 28.75
CA ALA A 808 -54.22 -26.78 30.01
C ALA A 808 -54.04 -27.73 31.21
N ALA A 809 -53.30 -27.29 32.24
CA ALA A 809 -53.35 -27.85 33.58
C ALA A 809 -54.24 -26.96 34.46
N THR A 810 -55.22 -27.56 35.13
CA THR A 810 -56.17 -26.86 36.01
C THR A 810 -55.58 -26.65 37.41
N GLY A 811 -55.57 -25.39 37.87
CA GLY A 811 -55.17 -24.97 39.21
C GLY A 811 -55.81 -23.61 39.57
N PRO A 812 -56.11 -23.33 40.85
CA PRO A 812 -57.10 -22.32 41.20
C PRO A 812 -56.60 -20.86 41.24
N LEU A 813 -57.58 -19.95 41.19
CA LEU A 813 -57.49 -18.49 41.09
C LEU A 813 -56.58 -17.80 42.13
N ILE A 814 -55.69 -16.93 41.66
CA ILE A 814 -55.01 -15.89 42.47
C ILE A 814 -54.94 -14.57 41.68
N ALA A 815 -55.42 -13.49 42.32
CA ALA A 815 -55.23 -12.04 42.15
C ALA A 815 -54.98 -11.39 40.74
N PRO A 816 -55.53 -10.18 40.49
CA PRO A 816 -55.20 -9.41 39.28
C PRO A 816 -53.72 -8.97 39.27
N PRO A 817 -53.07 -8.90 38.10
CA PRO A 817 -51.67 -8.53 37.99
C PRO A 817 -51.44 -7.05 38.35
N PRO A 818 -50.27 -6.70 38.92
CA PRO A 818 -49.88 -5.29 39.09
C PRO A 818 -49.70 -4.61 37.73
N ALA A 819 -49.75 -3.28 37.73
CA ALA A 819 -49.48 -2.47 36.54
C ALA A 819 -48.12 -2.84 35.90
N PRO A 820 -48.00 -2.80 34.56
CA PRO A 820 -46.74 -3.15 33.91
C PRO A 820 -45.60 -2.25 34.44
N PRO A 821 -44.39 -2.81 34.63
CA PRO A 821 -43.24 -1.98 34.95
C PRO A 821 -43.03 -0.92 33.86
N PRO A 822 -42.37 0.22 34.19
CA PRO A 822 -41.94 1.15 33.15
C PRO A 822 -41.10 0.39 32.11
N PRO A 823 -41.14 0.79 30.82
CA PRO A 823 -40.35 0.14 29.79
C PRO A 823 -38.87 0.13 30.19
N ASP A 824 -38.21 -1.01 30.00
CA ASP A 824 -36.76 -1.13 30.25
C ASP A 824 -36.01 -0.03 29.47
N PRO A 825 -34.94 0.55 30.03
CA PRO A 825 -34.09 1.49 29.31
C PRO A 825 -33.58 0.84 28.02
N ASP A 826 -33.49 1.62 26.93
CA ASP A 826 -33.05 1.10 25.63
C ASP A 826 -31.74 0.31 25.79
N PRO A 827 -31.71 -1.00 25.48
CA PRO A 827 -30.52 -1.80 25.68
C PRO A 827 -29.36 -1.39 24.76
N VAL A 828 -29.59 -0.63 23.68
CA VAL A 828 -28.51 0.00 22.90
C VAL A 828 -27.98 1.23 23.64
N ALA A 829 -28.83 2.10 24.17
CA ALA A 829 -28.37 3.20 25.03
C ALA A 829 -27.62 2.69 26.27
N THR A 830 -28.07 1.56 26.84
CA THR A 830 -27.43 0.88 27.97
C THR A 830 -26.10 0.25 27.56
N ALA A 831 -26.03 -0.48 26.43
CA ALA A 831 -24.77 -1.04 25.92
C ALA A 831 -23.77 0.02 25.43
N LEU A 832 -24.23 1.17 24.94
CA LEU A 832 -23.41 2.34 24.61
C LEU A 832 -22.88 3.05 25.87
N ALA A 833 -23.60 2.99 26.99
CA ALA A 833 -23.21 3.57 28.27
C ALA A 833 -22.29 2.66 29.09
N ASP A 834 -22.54 1.34 29.08
CA ASP A 834 -21.81 0.34 29.87
C ASP A 834 -20.62 -0.29 29.11
N GLY A 835 -20.58 -0.15 27.79
CA GLY A 835 -19.51 -0.67 26.93
C GLY A 835 -18.25 0.22 26.88
N PRO A 836 -17.12 -0.30 26.36
CA PRO A 836 -15.94 0.53 26.12
C PRO A 836 -16.25 1.62 25.08
N PRO A 837 -15.67 2.83 25.22
CA PRO A 837 -16.00 3.95 24.34
C PRO A 837 -15.56 3.67 22.90
N ALA A 838 -16.40 3.99 21.91
CA ALA A 838 -16.08 3.75 20.50
C ALA A 838 -14.86 4.55 19.98
N LEU A 839 -14.58 5.71 20.56
CA LEU A 839 -13.53 6.63 20.13
C LEU A 839 -12.57 6.92 21.27
N THR A 840 -11.29 7.13 20.96
CA THR A 840 -10.25 7.51 21.93
C THR A 840 -9.42 8.71 21.45
N GLY A 841 -8.53 9.21 22.31
CA GLY A 841 -7.54 10.24 21.99
C GLY A 841 -8.13 11.56 21.45
N THR A 842 -7.36 12.22 20.57
CA THR A 842 -7.76 13.50 19.95
C THR A 842 -9.06 13.38 19.14
N PHE A 843 -9.33 12.23 18.52
CA PHE A 843 -10.56 12.02 17.76
C PHE A 843 -11.80 12.11 18.66
N ALA A 844 -11.78 11.44 19.82
CA ALA A 844 -12.87 11.50 20.81
C ALA A 844 -13.04 12.89 21.45
N GLU A 845 -11.98 13.70 21.51
CA GLU A 845 -12.08 15.10 21.93
C GLU A 845 -12.76 15.99 20.89
N ILE A 846 -12.41 15.82 19.61
CA ILE A 846 -13.04 16.55 18.50
C ILE A 846 -14.52 16.16 18.40
N ASP A 847 -14.83 14.87 18.48
CA ASP A 847 -16.20 14.36 18.37
C ASP A 847 -17.09 14.85 19.53
N ARG A 848 -16.58 14.86 20.77
CA ARG A 848 -17.28 15.48 21.91
C ARG A 848 -17.51 16.99 21.73
N ALA A 849 -16.55 17.72 21.17
CA ALA A 849 -16.73 19.14 20.87
C ALA A 849 -17.80 19.36 19.79
N LEU A 850 -17.88 18.48 18.77
CA LEU A 850 -18.96 18.51 17.77
C LEU A 850 -20.33 18.19 18.39
N ALA A 851 -20.43 17.17 19.24
CA ALA A 851 -21.65 16.82 19.96
C ALA A 851 -22.12 17.93 20.92
N ALA A 852 -21.19 18.69 21.51
CA ALA A 852 -21.46 19.87 22.33
C ALA A 852 -21.76 21.16 21.52
N GLY A 853 -21.78 21.09 20.18
CA GLY A 853 -21.98 22.26 19.31
C GLY A 853 -20.80 23.23 19.24
N GLN A 854 -19.64 22.87 19.79
CA GLN A 854 -18.41 23.68 19.83
C GLN A 854 -17.63 23.57 18.51
N VAL A 855 -18.31 23.77 17.38
CA VAL A 855 -17.80 23.42 16.04
C VAL A 855 -16.49 24.15 15.68
N THR A 856 -16.37 25.44 15.97
CA THR A 856 -15.13 26.20 15.70
C THR A 856 -13.94 25.67 16.50
N GLN A 857 -14.16 25.21 17.73
CA GLN A 857 -13.12 24.60 18.55
C GLN A 857 -12.73 23.21 18.01
N ALA A 858 -13.70 22.44 17.53
CA ALA A 858 -13.46 21.16 16.86
C ALA A 858 -12.61 21.33 15.60
N VAL A 859 -12.93 22.31 14.74
CA VAL A 859 -12.13 22.65 13.54
C VAL A 859 -10.71 23.06 13.92
N ALA A 860 -10.54 23.96 14.90
CA ALA A 860 -9.21 24.40 15.34
C ALA A 860 -8.37 23.23 15.88
N ARG A 861 -8.96 22.35 16.71
CA ARG A 861 -8.29 21.16 17.26
C ARG A 861 -7.96 20.12 16.18
N ALA A 862 -8.82 19.95 15.17
CA ALA A 862 -8.57 19.07 14.03
C ALA A 862 -7.45 19.60 13.11
N ARG A 863 -7.45 20.89 12.77
CA ARG A 863 -6.35 21.52 12.01
C ARG A 863 -5.01 21.41 12.75
N ALA A 864 -5.01 21.62 14.07
CA ALA A 864 -3.82 21.43 14.92
C ALA A 864 -3.40 19.95 15.08
N TRP A 865 -4.21 18.98 14.67
CA TRP A 865 -3.82 17.57 14.58
C TRP A 865 -3.25 17.25 13.20
N GLN A 866 -3.95 17.64 12.13
CA GLN A 866 -3.45 17.48 10.77
C GLN A 866 -2.09 18.16 10.56
N ALA A 867 -1.86 19.36 11.13
CA ALA A 867 -0.59 20.06 11.01
C ALA A 867 0.60 19.39 11.73
N ARG A 868 0.35 18.64 12.82
CA ARG A 868 1.41 17.93 13.59
C ARG A 868 1.61 16.47 13.17
N ALA A 869 0.64 15.90 12.46
CA ALA A 869 0.63 14.53 11.96
C ALA A 869 -0.06 14.49 10.59
N PRO A 870 0.56 15.07 9.53
CA PRO A 870 -0.06 15.19 8.21
C PRO A 870 -0.20 13.85 7.48
N ASP A 871 0.45 12.79 7.98
CA ASP A 871 0.38 11.40 7.54
C ASP A 871 -0.68 10.57 8.30
N ASP A 872 -1.31 11.11 9.35
CA ASP A 872 -2.34 10.43 10.13
C ASP A 872 -3.71 10.46 9.41
N VAL A 873 -4.19 9.27 9.01
CA VAL A 873 -5.50 9.07 8.36
C VAL A 873 -6.64 9.65 9.21
N LEU A 874 -6.59 9.47 10.53
CA LEU A 874 -7.66 9.90 11.43
C LEU A 874 -7.66 11.42 11.63
N ALA A 875 -6.51 12.08 11.52
CA ALA A 875 -6.42 13.54 11.57
C ALA A 875 -7.18 14.18 10.40
N TRP A 876 -7.01 13.65 9.17
CA TRP A 876 -7.76 14.10 7.99
C TRP A 876 -9.26 13.77 8.07
N VAL A 877 -9.63 12.58 8.55
CA VAL A 877 -11.04 12.21 8.75
C VAL A 877 -11.72 13.09 9.80
N ALA A 878 -11.02 13.43 10.90
CA ALA A 878 -11.53 14.34 11.92
C ALA A 878 -11.67 15.77 11.40
N LEU A 879 -10.71 16.25 10.61
CA LEU A 879 -10.77 17.56 9.96
C LEU A 879 -11.94 17.66 8.98
N GLY A 880 -12.14 16.64 8.14
CA GLY A 880 -13.31 16.56 7.25
C GLY A 880 -14.64 16.66 8.02
N ARG A 881 -14.84 15.81 9.04
CA ARG A 881 -16.04 15.84 9.91
C ARG A 881 -16.28 17.21 10.54
N ALA A 882 -15.23 17.85 11.05
CA ALA A 882 -15.34 19.16 11.68
C ALA A 882 -15.72 20.27 10.68
N LEU A 883 -15.18 20.22 9.46
CA LEU A 883 -15.49 21.18 8.38
C LEU A 883 -16.91 20.98 7.82
N GLU A 884 -17.41 19.74 7.76
CA GLU A 884 -18.81 19.48 7.43
C GLU A 884 -19.77 20.11 8.44
N ALA A 885 -19.50 19.91 9.73
CA ALA A 885 -20.26 20.53 10.82
C ALA A 885 -20.18 22.06 10.76
N HIS A 886 -19.03 22.62 10.34
CA HIS A 886 -18.82 24.05 10.11
C HIS A 886 -19.45 24.58 8.81
N ARG A 887 -20.11 23.72 8.03
CA ARG A 887 -20.74 24.04 6.73
C ARG A 887 -19.76 24.47 5.63
N GLU A 888 -18.57 23.90 5.62
CA GLU A 888 -17.54 24.11 4.59
C GLU A 888 -17.33 22.87 3.69
N PRO A 889 -18.30 22.48 2.84
CA PRO A 889 -18.28 21.21 2.12
C PRO A 889 -17.10 21.07 1.13
N SER A 890 -16.62 22.16 0.54
CA SER A 890 -15.40 22.14 -0.31
C SER A 890 -14.13 21.88 0.51
N GLN A 891 -13.96 22.52 1.67
CA GLN A 891 -12.80 22.24 2.53
C GLN A 891 -12.88 20.83 3.12
N ALA A 892 -14.07 20.36 3.49
CA ALA A 892 -14.28 18.97 3.90
C ALA A 892 -13.93 17.98 2.78
N ALA A 893 -14.35 18.27 1.54
CA ALA A 893 -13.98 17.46 0.38
C ALA A 893 -12.47 17.46 0.13
N ARG A 894 -11.77 18.60 0.26
CA ARG A 894 -10.28 18.64 0.20
C ARG A 894 -9.66 17.81 1.33
N ALA A 895 -10.17 17.90 2.56
CA ALA A 895 -9.67 17.10 3.69
C ALA A 895 -9.83 15.59 3.44
N TYR A 896 -10.96 15.12 2.90
CA TYR A 896 -11.14 13.70 2.54
C TYR A 896 -10.34 13.27 1.32
N GLY A 897 -10.22 14.14 0.30
CA GLY A 897 -9.39 13.87 -0.87
C GLY A 897 -7.88 13.80 -0.57
N SER A 898 -7.44 14.37 0.55
CA SER A 898 -6.07 14.22 1.06
C SER A 898 -5.69 12.75 1.31
N LEU A 899 -6.65 11.89 1.64
CA LEU A 899 -6.42 10.44 1.78
C LEU A 899 -6.09 9.76 0.43
N ILE A 900 -6.63 10.28 -0.68
CA ILE A 900 -6.33 9.80 -2.03
C ILE A 900 -4.93 10.24 -2.46
N GLU A 901 -4.53 11.44 -2.05
CA GLU A 901 -3.22 12.02 -2.34
C GLU A 901 -2.08 11.34 -1.60
N LEU A 902 -2.25 11.13 -0.30
CA LEU A 902 -1.21 10.58 0.57
C LEU A 902 -1.08 9.06 0.46
N PHE A 903 -2.16 8.37 0.05
CA PHE A 903 -2.19 6.91 -0.06
C PHE A 903 -2.69 6.43 -1.44
N PRO A 904 -2.09 6.88 -2.56
CA PRO A 904 -2.66 6.70 -3.90
C PRO A 904 -2.68 5.25 -4.36
N GLY A 905 -1.88 4.36 -3.76
CA GLY A 905 -1.85 2.91 -3.99
C GLY A 905 -2.73 2.09 -3.03
N ARG A 906 -3.43 2.69 -2.06
CA ARG A 906 -4.26 1.99 -1.08
C ARG A 906 -5.72 1.97 -1.53
N ALA A 907 -6.14 0.90 -2.18
CA ALA A 907 -7.50 0.75 -2.69
C ALA A 907 -8.58 0.81 -1.59
N ASP A 908 -8.26 0.41 -0.36
CA ASP A 908 -9.07 0.54 0.85
C ASP A 908 -9.23 2.02 1.27
N LEU A 909 -8.14 2.78 1.37
CA LEU A 909 -8.21 4.21 1.70
C LEU A 909 -8.87 5.04 0.58
N ARG A 910 -8.71 4.64 -0.69
CA ARG A 910 -9.47 5.20 -1.83
C ARG A 910 -10.97 4.98 -1.71
N ARG A 911 -11.42 3.82 -1.21
CA ARG A 911 -12.84 3.52 -0.94
C ARG A 911 -13.36 4.34 0.24
N HIS A 912 -12.64 4.39 1.36
CA HIS A 912 -12.99 5.24 2.50
C HIS A 912 -13.08 6.73 2.15
N ALA A 913 -12.12 7.26 1.38
CA ALA A 913 -12.19 8.63 0.91
C ALA A 913 -13.46 8.85 0.06
N ALA A 914 -13.77 7.91 -0.85
CA ALA A 914 -14.94 8.00 -1.71
C ALA A 914 -16.27 7.90 -0.94
N GLU A 915 -16.36 7.10 0.13
CA GLU A 915 -17.52 7.05 1.04
C GLU A 915 -17.78 8.44 1.66
N ARG A 916 -16.73 9.15 2.10
CA ARG A 916 -16.83 10.50 2.68
C ARG A 916 -16.99 11.61 1.64
N LEU A 917 -16.59 11.37 0.40
CA LEU A 917 -16.73 12.32 -0.70
C LEU A 917 -18.09 12.22 -1.41
N GLY A 918 -18.72 11.04 -1.42
CA GLY A 918 -19.93 10.74 -2.19
C GLY A 918 -21.18 11.50 -1.76
N HIS A 919 -21.33 11.79 -0.45
CA HIS A 919 -22.45 12.59 0.03
C HIS A 919 -22.25 14.10 -0.25
N LEU A 920 -21.00 14.59 -0.21
CA LEU A 920 -20.63 15.98 -0.52
C LEU A 920 -20.75 16.27 -2.01
N ALA A 921 -21.54 17.27 -2.40
CA ALA A 921 -21.72 17.63 -3.81
C ALA A 921 -20.41 17.96 -4.54
N ALA A 922 -19.46 18.63 -3.85
CA ALA A 922 -18.13 18.94 -4.37
C ALA A 922 -17.19 17.72 -4.47
N GLY A 923 -17.52 16.59 -3.84
CA GLY A 923 -16.68 15.39 -3.80
C GLY A 923 -17.09 14.27 -4.77
N ARG A 924 -18.29 14.32 -5.36
CA ARG A 924 -18.88 13.16 -6.09
C ARG A 924 -18.04 12.66 -7.27
N ASP A 925 -17.52 13.55 -8.09
CA ASP A 925 -16.73 13.14 -9.26
C ASP A 925 -15.39 12.51 -8.83
N LEU A 926 -14.76 13.04 -7.78
CA LEU A 926 -13.57 12.47 -7.17
C LEU A 926 -13.85 11.12 -6.49
N ALA A 927 -15.02 10.96 -5.86
CA ALA A 927 -15.46 9.68 -5.31
C ALA A 927 -15.58 8.61 -6.42
N VAL A 928 -16.20 8.94 -7.56
CA VAL A 928 -16.34 8.03 -8.71
C VAL A 928 -14.98 7.68 -9.33
N ASP A 929 -14.09 8.65 -9.53
CA ASP A 929 -12.71 8.39 -10.01
C ASP A 929 -11.93 7.48 -9.05
N SER A 930 -11.95 7.81 -7.75
CA SER A 930 -11.30 7.01 -6.71
C SER A 930 -11.81 5.57 -6.68
N LEU A 931 -13.12 5.37 -6.81
CA LEU A 931 -13.75 4.05 -6.84
C LEU A 931 -13.44 3.27 -8.11
N ARG A 932 -13.39 3.91 -9.28
CA ARG A 932 -12.93 3.28 -10.54
C ARG A 932 -11.49 2.80 -10.40
N ARG A 933 -10.60 3.63 -9.85
CA ARG A 933 -9.19 3.27 -9.59
C ARG A 933 -9.08 2.12 -8.56
N ALA A 934 -9.87 2.15 -7.49
CA ALA A 934 -9.89 1.08 -6.48
C ALA A 934 -10.44 -0.26 -7.01
N VAL A 935 -11.44 -0.23 -7.90
CA VAL A 935 -11.97 -1.43 -8.58
C VAL A 935 -10.99 -1.96 -9.63
N ALA A 936 -10.26 -1.10 -10.34
CA ALA A 936 -9.20 -1.53 -11.26
C ALA A 936 -8.04 -2.20 -10.51
N ASP A 937 -7.72 -1.73 -9.31
CA ASP A 937 -6.66 -2.30 -8.46
C ASP A 937 -7.07 -3.61 -7.76
N ARG A 938 -8.30 -3.65 -7.23
CA ARG A 938 -8.91 -4.81 -6.54
C ARG A 938 -10.23 -5.23 -7.20
N PRO A 939 -10.20 -5.78 -8.43
CA PRO A 939 -11.42 -6.19 -9.13
C PRO A 939 -12.14 -7.36 -8.45
N ASP A 940 -11.46 -8.09 -7.58
CA ASP A 940 -12.02 -9.15 -6.74
C ASP A 940 -12.88 -8.65 -5.57
N HIS A 941 -12.75 -7.38 -5.18
CA HIS A 941 -13.37 -6.82 -3.99
C HIS A 941 -14.83 -6.37 -4.25
N LEU A 942 -15.81 -7.20 -3.87
CA LEU A 942 -17.23 -6.98 -4.20
C LEU A 942 -17.77 -5.61 -3.73
N THR A 943 -17.40 -5.18 -2.53
CA THR A 943 -17.83 -3.89 -1.97
C THR A 943 -17.30 -2.71 -2.78
N GLY A 944 -16.17 -2.84 -3.48
CA GLY A 944 -15.66 -1.81 -4.38
C GLY A 944 -16.59 -1.55 -5.57
N HIS A 945 -17.08 -2.61 -6.21
CA HIS A 945 -18.07 -2.51 -7.30
C HIS A 945 -19.40 -1.94 -6.81
N ARG A 946 -19.82 -2.34 -5.60
CA ARG A 946 -21.05 -1.85 -4.96
C ARG A 946 -20.99 -0.36 -4.65
N LEU A 947 -19.91 0.09 -4.01
CA LEU A 947 -19.67 1.51 -3.72
C LEU A 947 -19.62 2.33 -5.02
N LEU A 948 -18.91 1.84 -6.05
CA LEU A 948 -18.88 2.47 -7.37
C LEU A 948 -20.28 2.62 -7.99
N ALA A 949 -21.10 1.57 -7.92
CA ALA A 949 -22.46 1.61 -8.44
C ALA A 949 -23.32 2.67 -7.72
N TYR A 950 -23.28 2.75 -6.40
CA TYR A 950 -24.05 3.76 -5.65
C TYR A 950 -23.49 5.18 -5.81
N ALA A 951 -22.17 5.36 -5.97
CA ALA A 951 -21.60 6.65 -6.33
C ALA A 951 -22.09 7.13 -7.71
N LEU A 952 -22.22 6.24 -8.69
CA LEU A 952 -22.80 6.55 -10.00
C LEU A 952 -24.32 6.82 -9.95
N VAL A 953 -25.07 6.15 -9.05
CA VAL A 953 -26.47 6.54 -8.76
C VAL A 953 -26.53 7.98 -8.22
N ARG A 954 -25.59 8.38 -7.35
CA ARG A 954 -25.52 9.75 -6.78
C ARG A 954 -25.17 10.84 -7.81
N THR A 955 -24.50 10.51 -8.91
CA THR A 955 -24.25 11.43 -10.04
C THR A 955 -25.35 11.38 -11.12
N GLY A 956 -26.27 10.40 -11.04
CA GLY A 956 -27.36 10.21 -12.01
C GLY A 956 -27.00 9.27 -13.18
N ASP A 957 -25.78 8.74 -13.23
CA ASP A 957 -25.35 7.76 -14.23
C ASP A 957 -25.87 6.36 -13.90
N LEU A 958 -27.18 6.16 -14.07
CA LEU A 958 -27.85 4.87 -13.82
C LEU A 958 -27.39 3.77 -14.78
N ALA A 959 -26.88 4.13 -15.97
CA ALA A 959 -26.34 3.19 -16.93
C ALA A 959 -24.99 2.63 -16.46
N GLY A 960 -24.05 3.52 -16.11
CA GLY A 960 -22.76 3.16 -15.53
C GLY A 960 -22.91 2.46 -14.17
N ALA A 961 -23.88 2.88 -13.34
CA ALA A 961 -24.19 2.20 -12.09
C ALA A 961 -24.61 0.73 -12.31
N PHE A 962 -25.47 0.48 -13.31
CA PHE A 962 -25.89 -0.87 -13.67
C PHE A 962 -24.74 -1.71 -14.23
N ASP A 963 -23.87 -1.12 -15.05
CA ASP A 963 -22.70 -1.81 -15.58
C ASP A 963 -21.69 -2.16 -14.46
N ALA A 964 -21.45 -1.23 -13.52
CA ALA A 964 -20.55 -1.44 -12.38
C ALA A 964 -21.02 -2.56 -11.44
N ILE A 965 -22.30 -2.58 -11.05
CA ILE A 965 -22.83 -3.62 -10.17
C ILE A 965 -22.84 -5.00 -10.87
N VAL A 966 -23.16 -5.04 -12.17
CA VAL A 966 -23.11 -6.27 -12.96
C VAL A 966 -21.67 -6.78 -13.11
N ALA A 967 -20.68 -5.90 -13.31
CA ALA A 967 -19.27 -6.27 -13.33
C ALA A 967 -18.80 -6.89 -12.00
N GLY A 968 -19.35 -6.44 -10.86
CA GLY A 968 -19.15 -7.07 -9.55
C GLY A 968 -19.83 -8.44 -9.41
N VAL A 969 -21.04 -8.62 -9.97
CA VAL A 969 -21.75 -9.91 -10.00
C VAL A 969 -20.97 -10.96 -10.81
N ASP A 970 -20.28 -10.56 -11.88
CA ASP A 970 -19.52 -11.45 -12.76
C ASP A 970 -18.16 -11.90 -12.20
N GLN A 971 -17.67 -11.31 -11.09
CA GLN A 971 -16.35 -11.63 -10.57
C GLN A 971 -16.25 -13.11 -10.13
N PRO A 972 -15.17 -13.82 -10.51
CA PRO A 972 -15.02 -15.24 -10.23
C PRO A 972 -14.77 -15.49 -8.75
N ARG A 973 -15.79 -16.02 -8.06
CA ARG A 973 -15.74 -16.39 -6.63
C ARG A 973 -14.98 -17.70 -6.48
N ARG A 974 -13.73 -17.64 -5.99
CA ARG A 974 -12.83 -18.80 -5.85
C ARG A 974 -12.74 -19.35 -4.43
N ASP A 975 -13.38 -18.68 -3.47
CA ASP A 975 -13.37 -19.01 -2.05
C ASP A 975 -14.64 -18.43 -1.37
N GLY A 976 -14.88 -18.81 -0.12
CA GLY A 976 -16.05 -18.40 0.66
C GLY A 976 -15.98 -17.01 1.29
N ARG A 977 -14.96 -16.20 0.99
CA ARG A 977 -14.66 -14.94 1.72
C ARG A 977 -15.80 -13.92 1.68
N PHE A 978 -16.58 -13.90 0.60
CA PHE A 978 -17.73 -13.01 0.39
C PHE A 978 -19.07 -13.76 0.42
N ALA A 979 -19.22 -14.74 1.31
CA ALA A 979 -20.47 -15.45 1.50
C ALA A 979 -21.63 -14.47 1.79
N GLY A 980 -22.74 -14.57 1.07
CA GLY A 980 -23.85 -13.61 1.17
C GLY A 980 -23.68 -12.29 0.39
N GLY A 981 -22.47 -11.73 0.30
CA GLY A 981 -22.20 -10.50 -0.48
C GLY A 981 -22.60 -10.63 -1.96
N ALA A 982 -22.50 -11.83 -2.53
CA ALA A 982 -22.99 -12.15 -3.88
C ALA A 982 -24.51 -11.93 -4.06
N GLN A 983 -25.31 -12.21 -3.02
CA GLN A 983 -26.76 -11.98 -3.03
C GLN A 983 -27.06 -10.48 -2.98
N VAL A 984 -26.37 -9.75 -2.09
CA VAL A 984 -26.50 -8.28 -1.96
C VAL A 984 -26.25 -7.59 -3.29
N LEU A 985 -25.15 -7.90 -3.98
CA LEU A 985 -24.85 -7.34 -5.31
C LEU A 985 -25.91 -7.71 -6.37
N GLY A 986 -26.46 -8.92 -6.32
CA GLY A 986 -27.52 -9.36 -7.25
C GLY A 986 -28.84 -8.61 -7.07
N GLU A 987 -29.22 -8.36 -5.81
CA GLU A 987 -30.40 -7.57 -5.46
C GLU A 987 -30.21 -6.08 -5.76
N ASP A 988 -29.00 -5.54 -5.51
CA ASP A 988 -28.61 -4.17 -5.86
C ASP A 988 -28.67 -3.97 -7.39
N ALA A 989 -28.25 -4.97 -8.19
CA ALA A 989 -28.42 -4.95 -9.65
C ALA A 989 -29.89 -4.95 -10.07
N GLY A 990 -30.77 -5.68 -9.37
CA GLY A 990 -32.21 -5.66 -9.58
C GLY A 990 -32.85 -4.30 -9.28
N LEU A 991 -32.41 -3.64 -8.20
CA LEU A 991 -32.85 -2.30 -7.77
C LEU A 991 -32.38 -1.19 -8.73
N ILE A 992 -31.08 -1.16 -9.05
CA ILE A 992 -30.49 -0.17 -9.96
C ILE A 992 -31.06 -0.35 -11.38
N GLY A 993 -31.23 -1.61 -11.82
CA GLY A 993 -31.90 -1.92 -13.08
C GLY A 993 -33.34 -1.39 -13.12
N ALA A 994 -34.13 -1.59 -12.06
CA ALA A 994 -35.50 -1.09 -11.99
C ALA A 994 -35.55 0.45 -12.03
N ALA A 995 -34.66 1.13 -11.29
CA ALA A 995 -34.54 2.57 -11.30
C ALA A 995 -34.13 3.12 -12.68
N TRP A 996 -33.19 2.45 -13.36
CA TRP A 996 -32.79 2.84 -14.71
C TRP A 996 -33.92 2.70 -15.72
N LEU A 997 -34.71 1.62 -15.66
CA LEU A 997 -35.89 1.45 -16.51
C LEU A 997 -36.95 2.53 -16.27
N ALA A 998 -37.19 2.91 -15.01
CA ALA A 998 -38.10 4.01 -14.67
C ALA A 998 -37.59 5.38 -15.20
N ALA A 999 -36.27 5.55 -15.35
CA ALA A 999 -35.63 6.71 -15.95
C ALA A 999 -35.48 6.64 -17.49
N GLY A 1000 -36.11 5.66 -18.16
CA GLY A 1000 -36.08 5.52 -19.63
C GLY A 1000 -34.96 4.62 -20.19
N GLY A 1001 -34.29 3.84 -19.33
CA GLY A 1001 -33.28 2.87 -19.74
C GLY A 1001 -33.81 1.75 -20.66
N PRO A 1002 -32.96 1.17 -21.52
CA PRO A 1002 -33.39 0.16 -22.49
C PRO A 1002 -33.75 -1.18 -21.84
N ARG A 1003 -35.05 -1.53 -21.86
CA ARG A 1003 -35.60 -2.74 -21.22
C ARG A 1003 -34.88 -4.04 -21.59
N ALA A 1004 -34.56 -4.25 -22.86
CA ALA A 1004 -33.85 -5.44 -23.31
C ALA A 1004 -32.48 -5.58 -22.61
N ARG A 1005 -31.66 -4.52 -22.60
CA ARG A 1005 -30.32 -4.54 -21.98
C ARG A 1005 -30.37 -4.94 -20.50
N VAL A 1006 -31.31 -4.38 -19.73
CA VAL A 1006 -31.46 -4.67 -18.29
C VAL A 1006 -31.99 -6.08 -18.07
N VAL A 1007 -33.12 -6.43 -18.69
CA VAL A 1007 -33.78 -7.72 -18.48
C VAL A 1007 -32.90 -8.88 -18.96
N ASP A 1008 -32.25 -8.76 -20.11
CA ASP A 1008 -31.37 -9.80 -20.64
C ASP A 1008 -30.12 -9.97 -19.76
N ALA A 1009 -29.56 -8.88 -19.23
CA ALA A 1009 -28.40 -8.93 -18.35
C ALA A 1009 -28.71 -9.61 -17.00
N LEU A 1010 -29.87 -9.32 -16.40
CA LEU A 1010 -30.32 -9.98 -15.17
C LEU A 1010 -30.67 -11.46 -15.44
N THR A 1011 -31.42 -11.74 -16.51
CA THR A 1011 -31.87 -13.10 -16.86
C THR A 1011 -30.69 -14.04 -17.14
N ARG A 1012 -29.65 -13.58 -17.85
CA ARG A 1012 -28.42 -14.38 -18.08
C ARG A 1012 -27.71 -14.81 -16.80
N ARG A 1013 -27.96 -14.12 -15.67
CA ARG A 1013 -27.33 -14.34 -14.36
C ARG A 1013 -28.27 -14.97 -13.34
N GLY A 1014 -29.51 -15.29 -13.73
CA GLY A 1014 -30.55 -15.80 -12.83
C GLY A 1014 -31.04 -14.77 -11.80
N LEU A 1015 -30.82 -13.47 -12.07
CA LEU A 1015 -31.25 -12.38 -11.20
C LEU A 1015 -32.64 -11.86 -11.61
N THR A 1016 -33.37 -11.28 -10.66
CA THR A 1016 -34.69 -10.68 -10.86
C THR A 1016 -34.62 -9.16 -10.79
N LEU A 1017 -35.52 -8.49 -11.51
CA LEU A 1017 -35.77 -7.06 -11.36
C LEU A 1017 -36.51 -6.81 -10.04
N ALA A 1018 -36.23 -5.70 -9.35
CA ALA A 1018 -37.05 -5.31 -8.20
C ALA A 1018 -38.48 -4.97 -8.64
N ASP A 1019 -39.48 -5.50 -7.92
CA ASP A 1019 -40.90 -5.49 -8.30
C ASP A 1019 -41.80 -4.65 -7.37
N GLY A 1020 -41.27 -4.19 -6.24
CA GLY A 1020 -41.98 -3.34 -5.28
C GLY A 1020 -41.04 -2.45 -4.45
N PRO A 1021 -41.59 -1.55 -3.62
CA PRO A 1021 -40.79 -0.70 -2.74
C PRO A 1021 -40.07 -1.53 -1.66
N SER A 1022 -38.93 -1.01 -1.18
CA SER A 1022 -38.18 -1.63 -0.08
C SER A 1022 -37.30 -0.61 0.65
N THR A 1023 -36.91 -0.93 1.88
CA THR A 1023 -35.87 -0.23 2.63
C THR A 1023 -34.79 -1.22 3.03
N ARG A 1024 -33.52 -0.86 2.85
CA ARG A 1024 -32.36 -1.71 3.15
C ARG A 1024 -31.34 -0.94 3.98
N PHE A 1025 -30.75 -1.60 4.96
CA PHE A 1025 -29.62 -1.11 5.74
C PHE A 1025 -28.43 -2.03 5.41
N VAL A 1026 -27.40 -1.48 4.77
CA VAL A 1026 -26.26 -2.27 4.29
C VAL A 1026 -24.97 -1.73 4.88
N LEU A 1027 -24.42 -2.45 5.86
CA LEU A 1027 -23.21 -2.10 6.59
C LEU A 1027 -21.99 -2.58 5.79
N SER A 1028 -20.96 -1.76 5.67
CA SER A 1028 -19.74 -2.09 4.93
C SER A 1028 -18.52 -1.57 5.69
N TRP A 1029 -17.44 -2.37 5.71
CA TRP A 1029 -16.14 -2.04 6.27
C TRP A 1029 -15.03 -2.63 5.39
N GLU A 1030 -13.87 -1.99 5.38
CA GLU A 1030 -12.86 -2.15 4.30
C GLU A 1030 -11.53 -2.76 4.76
N THR A 1031 -11.48 -3.22 6.01
CA THR A 1031 -10.24 -3.63 6.66
C THR A 1031 -10.28 -5.12 7.00
N ASP A 1032 -9.26 -5.86 6.56
CA ASP A 1032 -9.16 -7.31 6.75
C ASP A 1032 -9.14 -7.71 8.24
N GLY A 1033 -9.71 -8.87 8.56
CA GLY A 1033 -9.76 -9.40 9.93
C GLY A 1033 -10.64 -8.65 10.95
N ASN A 1034 -11.36 -7.59 10.55
CA ASN A 1034 -12.41 -6.98 11.38
C ASN A 1034 -13.68 -7.85 11.40
N ASP A 1035 -14.40 -7.78 12.52
CA ASP A 1035 -15.70 -8.44 12.74
C ASP A 1035 -16.68 -7.37 13.26
N VAL A 1036 -17.66 -6.97 12.43
CA VAL A 1036 -18.58 -5.85 12.69
C VAL A 1036 -20.03 -6.31 12.44
N ASP A 1037 -20.82 -6.48 13.51
CA ASP A 1037 -22.25 -6.82 13.38
C ASP A 1037 -23.10 -5.54 13.23
N LEU A 1038 -24.12 -5.61 12.38
CA LEU A 1038 -25.23 -4.66 12.30
C LEU A 1038 -26.32 -5.03 13.31
N HIS A 1039 -26.68 -4.06 14.14
CA HIS A 1039 -27.78 -4.14 15.10
C HIS A 1039 -28.91 -3.22 14.66
N VAL A 1040 -30.12 -3.76 14.52
CA VAL A 1040 -31.33 -3.04 14.10
C VAL A 1040 -32.41 -3.22 15.17
N ARG A 1041 -32.95 -2.12 15.70
CA ARG A 1041 -34.12 -2.15 16.58
C ARG A 1041 -35.27 -1.39 15.97
N ASP A 1042 -36.50 -1.78 16.29
CA ASP A 1042 -37.70 -1.05 15.92
C ASP A 1042 -38.27 -0.24 17.11
N ARG A 1043 -39.35 0.51 16.85
CA ARG A 1043 -40.05 1.30 17.88
C ARG A 1043 -40.70 0.47 19.01
N HIS A 1044 -40.84 -0.84 18.83
CA HIS A 1044 -41.45 -1.75 19.80
C HIS A 1044 -40.40 -2.34 20.75
N GLY A 1045 -39.11 -2.10 20.48
CA GLY A 1045 -37.99 -2.62 21.25
C GLY A 1045 -37.46 -3.97 20.74
N ASP A 1046 -38.08 -4.53 19.70
CA ASP A 1046 -37.61 -5.75 19.04
C ASP A 1046 -36.23 -5.52 18.43
N HIS A 1047 -35.37 -6.53 18.47
CA HIS A 1047 -33.95 -6.41 18.14
C HIS A 1047 -33.48 -7.50 17.17
N ALA A 1048 -33.13 -7.08 15.97
CA ALA A 1048 -32.48 -7.90 14.97
C ALA A 1048 -30.96 -7.72 14.97
N TYR A 1049 -30.25 -8.85 14.97
CA TYR A 1049 -28.79 -8.99 14.95
C TYR A 1049 -28.46 -10.44 14.56
N TYR A 1050 -27.19 -10.81 14.36
CA TYR A 1050 -26.81 -12.10 13.77
C TYR A 1050 -27.51 -13.36 14.34
N SER A 1051 -27.75 -13.43 15.67
CA SER A 1051 -28.42 -14.59 16.29
C SER A 1051 -29.93 -14.44 16.51
N SER A 1052 -30.53 -13.33 16.10
CA SER A 1052 -31.98 -13.17 15.94
C SER A 1052 -32.21 -12.30 14.70
N PRO A 1053 -32.05 -12.84 13.47
CA PRO A 1053 -31.88 -12.00 12.28
C PRO A 1053 -33.16 -11.28 11.83
N ALA A 1054 -34.35 -11.68 12.28
CA ALA A 1054 -35.62 -11.13 11.83
C ALA A 1054 -36.34 -10.31 12.91
N LEU A 1055 -37.04 -9.25 12.50
CA LEU A 1055 -37.95 -8.49 13.37
C LEU A 1055 -39.39 -8.98 13.22
N PRO A 1056 -40.17 -9.10 14.30
CA PRO A 1056 -41.63 -9.35 14.24
C PRO A 1056 -42.38 -8.29 13.42
N SER A 1057 -41.89 -7.04 13.39
CA SER A 1057 -42.42 -5.97 12.53
C SER A 1057 -42.28 -6.21 11.03
N GLY A 1058 -41.50 -7.21 10.63
CA GLY A 1058 -41.03 -7.44 9.27
C GLY A 1058 -39.64 -6.85 9.03
N GLY A 1059 -38.86 -7.57 8.22
CA GLY A 1059 -37.47 -7.29 7.91
C GLY A 1059 -36.53 -8.39 8.42
N ALA A 1060 -35.44 -8.65 7.70
CA ALA A 1060 -34.45 -9.68 8.07
C ALA A 1060 -33.02 -9.32 7.68
N LEU A 1061 -32.07 -9.68 8.55
CA LEU A 1061 -30.61 -9.64 8.38
C LEU A 1061 -30.14 -10.89 7.63
N TYR A 1062 -29.26 -10.71 6.66
CA TYR A 1062 -28.56 -11.77 5.92
C TYR A 1062 -27.22 -11.24 5.41
N ALA A 1063 -26.35 -12.16 4.95
CA ALA A 1063 -24.94 -11.89 4.67
C ALA A 1063 -24.13 -11.47 5.91
N ASP A 1064 -24.21 -12.27 6.97
CA ASP A 1064 -23.33 -12.21 8.15
C ASP A 1064 -21.92 -12.73 7.77
N VAL A 1065 -20.96 -11.80 7.59
CA VAL A 1065 -19.59 -12.08 7.09
C VAL A 1065 -18.55 -11.94 8.20
N THR A 1066 -18.30 -13.05 8.89
CA THR A 1066 -17.32 -13.15 10.00
C THR A 1066 -15.86 -13.39 9.56
N THR A 1067 -15.61 -13.51 8.26
CA THR A 1067 -14.30 -13.97 7.72
C THR A 1067 -13.52 -12.90 6.97
N GLY A 1068 -13.92 -11.62 7.03
CA GLY A 1068 -13.21 -10.52 6.38
C GLY A 1068 -14.11 -9.34 6.06
N TYR A 1069 -13.95 -8.78 4.88
CA TYR A 1069 -14.71 -7.64 4.35
C TYR A 1069 -16.21 -7.94 4.30
N GLY A 1070 -17.04 -6.98 4.73
CA GLY A 1070 -18.50 -7.04 4.61
C GLY A 1070 -19.00 -7.09 3.14
N PRO A 1071 -20.32 -6.98 2.88
CA PRO A 1071 -21.29 -6.28 3.73
C PRO A 1071 -22.27 -7.19 4.48
N GLU A 1072 -22.80 -6.66 5.59
CA GLU A 1072 -24.05 -7.17 6.19
C GLU A 1072 -25.26 -6.41 5.64
N CYS A 1073 -26.39 -7.11 5.44
CA CYS A 1073 -27.59 -6.52 4.83
C CYS A 1073 -28.86 -6.86 5.60
N PHE A 1074 -29.56 -5.84 6.11
CA PHE A 1074 -30.92 -5.94 6.60
C PHE A 1074 -31.90 -5.39 5.55
N THR A 1075 -32.90 -6.17 5.14
CA THR A 1075 -33.90 -5.73 4.14
C THR A 1075 -35.32 -5.79 4.70
N ILE A 1076 -36.07 -4.70 4.54
CA ILE A 1076 -37.50 -4.55 4.80
C ILE A 1076 -38.23 -4.46 3.45
N PRO A 1077 -38.94 -5.53 3.01
CA PRO A 1077 -39.80 -5.46 1.83
C PRO A 1077 -41.04 -4.59 2.09
N GLY A 1078 -41.46 -3.81 1.10
CA GLY A 1078 -42.60 -2.91 1.20
C GLY A 1078 -42.30 -1.59 1.92
N ALA A 1079 -43.36 -0.92 2.37
CA ALA A 1079 -43.24 0.25 3.23
C ALA A 1079 -42.92 -0.19 4.68
N PRO A 1080 -41.92 0.42 5.37
CA PRO A 1080 -41.62 0.10 6.76
C PRO A 1080 -42.81 0.36 7.69
N LYS A 1081 -43.01 -0.54 8.67
CA LYS A 1081 -44.20 -0.54 9.54
C LYS A 1081 -43.93 -0.23 11.01
N ALA A 1082 -42.66 -0.17 11.44
CA ALA A 1082 -42.27 0.01 12.83
C ALA A 1082 -41.14 1.04 13.03
N GLY A 1083 -41.07 2.04 12.16
CA GLY A 1083 -40.20 3.20 12.36
C GLY A 1083 -40.59 4.03 13.60
N PRO A 1084 -39.65 4.72 14.26
CA PRO A 1084 -38.23 4.81 13.88
C PRO A 1084 -37.45 3.52 14.20
N TYR A 1085 -36.54 3.16 13.31
CA TYR A 1085 -35.57 2.09 13.51
C TYR A 1085 -34.27 2.67 14.08
N HIS A 1086 -33.76 2.12 15.17
CA HIS A 1086 -32.46 2.47 15.73
C HIS A 1086 -31.38 1.56 15.14
N LEU A 1087 -30.28 2.14 14.66
CA LEU A 1087 -29.21 1.43 13.96
C LEU A 1087 -27.90 1.58 14.72
N ALA A 1088 -27.19 0.48 14.94
CA ALA A 1088 -25.89 0.48 15.61
C ALA A 1088 -24.94 -0.53 14.97
N ALA A 1089 -23.63 -0.29 15.09
CA ALA A 1089 -22.59 -1.25 14.71
C ALA A 1089 -21.80 -1.68 15.95
N HIS A 1090 -21.55 -2.98 16.10
CA HIS A 1090 -20.80 -3.52 17.24
C HIS A 1090 -19.48 -4.14 16.75
N TYR A 1091 -18.36 -3.72 17.35
CA TYR A 1091 -17.02 -4.06 16.90
C TYR A 1091 -16.37 -5.11 17.80
N TYR A 1092 -16.38 -6.38 17.38
CA TYR A 1092 -15.90 -7.48 18.24
C TYR A 1092 -14.38 -7.62 18.28
N ALA A 1093 -13.70 -7.21 17.21
CA ALA A 1093 -12.27 -7.37 17.10
C ALA A 1093 -11.64 -6.34 16.15
N ARG A 1094 -10.62 -5.67 16.68
CA ARG A 1094 -9.65 -4.87 15.95
C ARG A 1094 -8.83 -5.75 15.00
N GLY A 1095 -8.91 -5.42 13.72
CA GLY A 1095 -7.96 -5.86 12.71
C GLY A 1095 -6.60 -5.18 12.90
N PRO A 1096 -5.62 -5.47 12.02
CA PRO A 1096 -4.28 -4.90 12.11
C PRO A 1096 -4.25 -3.37 11.95
N MET A 1097 -5.32 -2.77 11.41
CA MET A 1097 -5.51 -1.32 11.32
C MET A 1097 -5.83 -0.63 12.64
N GLY A 1098 -5.97 -1.35 13.77
CA GLY A 1098 -6.11 -0.75 15.11
C GLY A 1098 -7.41 0.02 15.37
N PHE A 1099 -8.14 0.39 14.31
CA PHE A 1099 -9.48 0.96 14.25
C PHE A 1099 -10.26 0.35 13.07
N GLY A 1100 -11.59 0.39 13.15
CA GLY A 1100 -12.51 0.10 12.06
C GLY A 1100 -13.06 1.40 11.48
N MET A 1101 -13.10 1.49 10.15
CA MET A 1101 -13.86 2.50 9.41
C MET A 1101 -14.82 1.82 8.45
N GLY A 1102 -15.91 2.49 8.14
CA GLY A 1102 -16.91 2.01 7.21
C GLY A 1102 -18.12 2.92 7.12
N VAL A 1103 -19.17 2.41 6.47
CA VAL A 1103 -20.42 3.13 6.23
C VAL A 1103 -21.62 2.19 6.31
N LEU A 1104 -22.71 2.69 6.89
CA LEU A 1104 -24.03 2.09 6.75
C LEU A 1104 -24.82 2.84 5.67
N HIS A 1105 -25.15 2.15 4.60
CA HIS A 1105 -26.03 2.68 3.55
C HIS A 1105 -27.49 2.40 3.89
N VAL A 1106 -28.29 3.45 4.04
CA VAL A 1106 -29.74 3.40 4.14
C VAL A 1106 -30.32 3.65 2.75
N ILE A 1107 -30.79 2.57 2.11
CA ILE A 1107 -31.28 2.58 0.74
C ILE A 1107 -32.80 2.43 0.76
N ARG A 1108 -33.53 3.44 0.29
CA ARG A 1108 -34.98 3.38 0.09
C ARG A 1108 -35.30 3.33 -1.40
N PHE A 1109 -36.09 2.36 -1.82
CA PHE A 1109 -36.59 2.24 -3.19
C PHE A 1109 -38.11 2.44 -3.19
N ASP A 1110 -38.61 3.42 -3.95
CA ASP A 1110 -40.06 3.73 -4.03
C ASP A 1110 -40.81 2.90 -5.09
N GLY A 1111 -40.15 1.90 -5.70
CA GLY A 1111 -40.63 1.17 -6.88
C GLY A 1111 -40.17 1.77 -8.21
N ARG A 1112 -39.58 2.98 -8.21
CA ARG A 1112 -39.07 3.68 -9.40
C ARG A 1112 -37.73 4.41 -9.20
N ARG A 1113 -37.44 4.88 -7.99
CA ARG A 1113 -36.27 5.70 -7.66
C ARG A 1113 -35.61 5.22 -6.39
N LEU A 1114 -34.29 5.41 -6.34
CA LEU A 1114 -33.46 5.15 -5.17
C LEU A 1114 -33.20 6.45 -4.41
N THR A 1115 -33.35 6.41 -3.09
CA THR A 1115 -32.92 7.44 -2.16
C THR A 1115 -31.86 6.82 -1.24
N LEU A 1116 -30.77 7.54 -1.01
CA LEU A 1116 -29.57 7.04 -0.35
C LEU A 1116 -29.15 7.98 0.79
N ASP A 1117 -29.09 7.47 2.01
CA ASP A 1117 -28.59 8.16 3.22
C ASP A 1117 -27.42 7.34 3.78
N ASP A 1118 -26.28 7.99 4.02
CA ASP A 1118 -25.02 7.33 4.38
C ASP A 1118 -24.65 7.69 5.82
N ARG A 1119 -24.41 6.69 6.66
CA ARG A 1119 -23.98 6.86 8.05
C ARG A 1119 -22.55 6.34 8.21
N PRO A 1120 -21.52 7.18 7.94
CA PRO A 1120 -20.14 6.78 8.05
C PRO A 1120 -19.67 6.76 9.51
N PHE A 1121 -18.93 5.73 9.89
CA PHE A 1121 -18.47 5.51 11.27
C PHE A 1121 -16.94 5.35 11.37
N VAL A 1122 -16.46 5.49 12.59
CA VAL A 1122 -15.09 5.18 13.04
C VAL A 1122 -15.23 4.51 14.40
N ILE A 1123 -14.46 3.46 14.66
CA ILE A 1123 -14.43 2.77 15.95
C ILE A 1123 -13.02 2.28 16.27
N MET A 1124 -12.58 2.40 17.52
CA MET A 1124 -11.17 2.29 17.92
C MET A 1124 -10.90 1.22 18.99
N ASN A 1125 -11.94 0.73 19.68
CA ASN A 1125 -11.82 -0.20 20.80
C ASN A 1125 -12.60 -1.50 20.56
N ASP A 1126 -12.02 -2.62 20.99
CA ASP A 1126 -12.68 -3.94 20.99
C ASP A 1126 -13.90 -3.94 21.92
N GLY A 1127 -14.99 -4.58 21.47
CA GLY A 1127 -16.26 -4.66 22.20
C GLY A 1127 -17.04 -3.35 22.26
N ALA A 1128 -16.60 -2.30 21.57
CA ALA A 1128 -17.31 -1.02 21.54
C ALA A 1128 -18.48 -1.05 20.54
N MET A 1129 -19.48 -0.20 20.79
CA MET A 1129 -20.64 -0.04 19.92
C MET A 1129 -20.72 1.41 19.42
N VAL A 1130 -21.09 1.61 18.15
CA VAL A 1130 -21.32 2.92 17.55
C VAL A 1130 -22.80 3.10 17.30
N ASP A 1131 -23.37 4.21 17.78
CA ASP A 1131 -24.68 4.68 17.34
C ASP A 1131 -24.61 5.23 15.91
N LEU A 1132 -25.43 4.70 15.00
CA LEU A 1132 -25.56 5.15 13.61
C LEU A 1132 -26.83 6.01 13.40
N GLY A 1133 -27.60 6.20 14.48
CA GLY A 1133 -28.77 7.03 14.59
C GLY A 1133 -30.06 6.32 14.20
N GLN A 1134 -31.14 7.11 14.18
CA GLN A 1134 -32.48 6.63 13.86
C GLN A 1134 -32.88 6.89 12.40
N VAL A 1135 -33.67 5.96 11.84
CA VAL A 1135 -34.27 6.04 10.49
C VAL A 1135 -35.79 5.88 10.60
N GLN A 1136 -36.53 6.84 10.06
CA GLN A 1136 -38.00 6.82 10.01
C GLN A 1136 -38.55 5.73 9.08
#